data_AF-A0A0V0SNK2-F1
#
_entry.id   AF-A0A0V0SNK2-F1
#
_cell.length_a   1.000
_cell.length_b   1.000
_cell.length_c   1.000
_cell.angle_alpha   90.00
_cell.angle_beta   90.00
_cell.angle_gamma   90.00
#
_symmetry.space_group_name_H-M   'P 1'
#
loop_
_entity.id
_entity.type
_entity.pdbx_description
1 polymer ?
#
loop_
_entity_poly.entity_id
_entity_poly.type
_entity_poly.pdbx_seq_one_letter_code
_entity_poly.pdbx_strand_id
1 'polypeptide(L)'
;MFILSVIVIYTLQLGVTSVDFQCFQHNAALDWFFVYKLPSGKSSHYLKPADADWTAAADIDAAQQPIHSTMDKYFSSQAKPNTNIIAYSNYPPHFKFELPMSPGKGVIMAEDNNKGFWLVHTAKYFPNIALAITDLFSNEKTTKEAAAFLCMSYSDVNLRAIVIYTLQLGVTSVDFQCFQHTNALDWFFVYKLPSGKSSHYIKPADADWTAAADIDAAQQPIHSTMDKYFASQNKPNTNIIAYSNYPPHFKFELPMSPGKGVIMAEDNNKGFWLVHTAKYFPNMAGTTATLFSNEKTTKDAAAFLCMSYSDVNLRAIAKIIDYEQPIVYFTQRSAAAAAQPFYDSTEIQKLVNGLHKYQPTASASGDSIRTLTAPGTVKIFASAPVAYSSDVYLNYIVKILEKSMQVYTPGTTTTVLRKSCAGPLKVENVLGPITVKDTEIPIGQDSARWSVPKSDIDFVCLSNTGRTLRVTSVEYQCIENANNVDWFFVYKLPGGKSSHYLKPGDADWAALADIDAAQQPIHSTMNTYFNSGNKDNANIILYSNYPPHFKFELPMSPGKGVIMAEDNNKGFWLVHTAKYFPNMAGAIGDLFSNEKTTKDAAAFLCMTYSDVNLRAIAKIIDYEQPIVYFTQRSAAAAAQPFYDSTEIQKLVNGLHKYQPTASASGDGVATLTPPGTVKIFASAPVAYSSDVYLNYIVKILEKSMQVYTPGTTTTVLRKSCAGPLKVENVLGPITVKDTEIPIGQDSARWSVPKSDIDFVCLSNTGRTANDAKYGASVACVLSKEAAALFRKMITPTNLDACT
;
A
#
# COMPACT_ATOMS: atom_id res chain seq x y z
N MET A 1 10.31 16.08 -79.84
CA MET A 1 10.65 14.94 -80.72
C MET A 1 10.69 13.68 -79.87
N PHE A 2 10.25 12.53 -80.42
CA PHE A 2 10.36 11.12 -79.95
C PHE A 2 11.14 10.83 -78.63
N ILE A 3 10.56 10.16 -77.61
CA ILE A 3 10.43 8.68 -77.42
C ILE A 3 11.79 8.03 -77.04
N LEU A 4 11.96 7.17 -76.01
CA LEU A 4 11.07 6.36 -75.14
C LEU A 4 11.56 6.51 -73.63
N SER A 5 11.36 5.71 -72.55
CA SER A 5 10.81 4.36 -72.28
C SER A 5 10.25 4.18 -70.85
N VAL A 6 9.06 3.55 -70.77
CA VAL A 6 8.69 2.33 -70.00
C VAL A 6 9.43 1.95 -68.70
N ILE A 7 8.66 1.79 -67.60
CA ILE A 7 8.42 0.49 -66.92
C ILE A 7 7.05 0.53 -66.23
N VAL A 8 6.27 -0.56 -66.35
CA VAL A 8 5.06 -0.82 -65.56
C VAL A 8 5.29 -2.11 -64.79
N ILE A 9 5.05 -2.09 -63.47
CA ILE A 9 4.96 -3.30 -62.64
C ILE A 9 3.61 -3.26 -61.94
N TYR A 10 2.89 -4.37 -61.96
CA TYR A 10 1.59 -4.51 -61.31
C TYR A 10 1.71 -4.48 -59.78
N THR A 11 0.87 -3.69 -59.13
CA THR A 11 0.24 -4.08 -57.87
C THR A 11 -1.28 -4.06 -58.08
N LEU A 12 -1.97 -5.09 -57.60
CA LEU A 12 -3.43 -5.15 -57.71
C LEU A 12 -4.05 -4.09 -56.79
N GLN A 13 -4.90 -3.23 -57.33
CA GLN A 13 -5.88 -2.51 -56.52
C GLN A 13 -6.99 -3.48 -56.07
N LEU A 14 -6.67 -4.33 -55.09
CA LEU A 14 -7.70 -4.99 -54.27
C LEU A 14 -8.34 -3.89 -53.42
N GLY A 15 -9.58 -3.53 -53.76
CA GLY A 15 -10.25 -2.37 -53.19
C GLY A 15 -10.59 -2.56 -51.72
N VAL A 16 -9.92 -1.79 -50.85
CA VAL A 16 -10.42 -1.53 -49.50
C VAL A 16 -11.47 -0.41 -49.62
N THR A 17 -12.74 -0.80 -49.61
CA THR A 17 -13.84 0.13 -49.34
C THR A 17 -13.74 0.63 -47.91
N SER A 18 -13.68 1.94 -47.67
CA SER A 18 -13.67 2.51 -46.32
C SER A 18 -14.92 2.05 -45.55
N VAL A 19 -14.75 1.69 -44.28
CA VAL A 19 -15.86 1.17 -43.47
C VAL A 19 -16.31 2.28 -42.54
N ASP A 20 -17.23 3.13 -43.02
CA ASP A 20 -17.81 4.24 -42.26
C ASP A 20 -18.34 3.78 -40.88
N PHE A 21 -17.51 3.93 -39.83
CA PHE A 21 -17.87 3.57 -38.46
C PHE A 21 -18.82 4.63 -37.90
N GLN A 22 -20.09 4.27 -37.78
CA GLN A 22 -21.17 5.09 -37.24
C GLN A 22 -22.28 4.13 -36.76
N CYS A 23 -23.28 4.63 -36.02
CA CYS A 23 -24.46 3.84 -35.66
C CYS A 23 -25.32 3.53 -36.91
N PHE A 24 -25.83 2.30 -37.00
CA PHE A 24 -26.70 1.84 -38.10
C PHE A 24 -27.93 1.11 -37.58
N GLN A 25 -29.01 1.12 -38.37
CA GLN A 25 -30.03 0.06 -38.37
C GLN A 25 -30.10 -0.54 -39.78
N HIS A 26 -29.87 -1.85 -39.89
CA HIS A 26 -29.60 -2.51 -41.17
C HIS A 26 -28.53 -1.75 -41.98
N ASN A 27 -28.88 -1.23 -43.15
CA ASN A 27 -28.00 -0.44 -44.01
C ASN A 27 -28.18 1.09 -43.84
N ALA A 28 -29.15 1.53 -43.03
CA ALA A 28 -29.42 2.96 -42.80
C ALA A 28 -28.52 3.51 -41.68
N ALA A 29 -27.82 4.61 -41.96
CA ALA A 29 -27.07 5.37 -40.98
C ALA A 29 -28.02 6.06 -39.98
N LEU A 30 -27.60 6.19 -38.72
CA LEU A 30 -28.33 6.88 -37.66
C LEU A 30 -27.41 7.82 -36.88
N ASP A 31 -27.90 8.99 -36.46
CA ASP A 31 -27.15 9.90 -35.59
C ASP A 31 -26.98 9.32 -34.17
N TRP A 32 -28.00 8.61 -33.68
CA TRP A 32 -27.98 7.85 -32.44
C TRP A 32 -29.03 6.74 -32.47
N PHE A 33 -28.96 5.80 -31.53
CA PHE A 33 -30.09 4.97 -31.14
C PHE A 33 -29.98 4.58 -29.67
N PHE A 34 -31.12 4.31 -29.04
CA PHE A 34 -31.19 3.67 -27.73
C PHE A 34 -31.82 2.28 -27.88
N VAL A 35 -31.26 1.27 -27.20
CA VAL A 35 -31.86 -0.06 -27.09
C VAL A 35 -31.98 -0.44 -25.61
N TYR A 36 -33.18 -0.86 -25.19
CA TYR A 36 -33.43 -1.45 -23.89
C TYR A 36 -33.76 -2.95 -24.03
N LYS A 37 -32.83 -3.78 -23.58
CA LYS A 37 -32.86 -5.24 -23.62
C LYS A 37 -33.56 -5.78 -22.38
N LEU A 38 -34.60 -6.59 -22.57
CA LEU A 38 -35.42 -7.17 -21.50
C LEU A 38 -34.69 -8.32 -20.79
N PRO A 39 -35.00 -8.63 -19.51
CA PRO A 39 -34.34 -9.71 -18.78
C PRO A 39 -34.73 -11.11 -19.32
N SER A 40 -33.94 -12.14 -18.97
CA SER A 40 -34.23 -13.55 -19.26
C SER A 40 -34.45 -13.90 -20.75
N GLY A 41 -33.70 -13.29 -21.65
CA GLY A 41 -33.84 -13.50 -23.09
C GLY A 41 -33.03 -12.51 -23.94
N LYS A 42 -33.34 -12.47 -25.24
CA LYS A 42 -32.75 -11.55 -26.23
C LYS A 42 -33.68 -10.41 -26.65
N SER A 43 -34.95 -10.45 -26.27
CA SER A 43 -35.95 -9.45 -26.66
C SER A 43 -35.60 -8.05 -26.16
N SER A 44 -35.95 -7.04 -26.96
CA SER A 44 -35.60 -5.66 -26.71
C SER A 44 -36.61 -4.68 -27.28
N HIS A 45 -36.58 -3.46 -26.77
CA HIS A 45 -37.21 -2.30 -27.38
C HIS A 45 -36.11 -1.36 -27.86
N TYR A 46 -36.31 -0.67 -28.99
CA TYR A 46 -35.37 0.34 -29.48
C TYR A 46 -36.07 1.63 -29.91
N LEU A 47 -35.28 2.70 -29.97
CA LEU A 47 -35.69 4.05 -30.33
C LEU A 47 -34.55 4.73 -31.13
N LYS A 48 -34.90 5.45 -32.20
CA LYS A 48 -33.98 6.20 -33.09
C LYS A 48 -34.55 7.61 -33.37
N PRO A 49 -33.84 8.53 -34.04
CA PRO A 49 -34.12 9.98 -33.96
C PRO A 49 -35.46 10.47 -34.52
N ALA A 50 -36.19 9.64 -35.25
CA ALA A 50 -37.48 9.96 -35.87
C ALA A 50 -38.65 9.09 -35.35
N ASP A 51 -38.42 8.25 -34.35
CA ASP A 51 -39.46 7.40 -33.75
C ASP A 51 -40.30 8.20 -32.73
N ALA A 52 -41.62 8.04 -32.78
CA ALA A 52 -42.54 8.66 -31.82
C ALA A 52 -42.74 7.83 -30.54
N ASP A 53 -42.46 6.52 -30.59
CA ASP A 53 -42.53 5.58 -29.47
C ASP A 53 -41.60 4.37 -29.74
N TRP A 54 -41.37 3.54 -28.74
CA TRP A 54 -40.46 2.40 -28.78
C TRP A 54 -40.91 1.28 -29.74
N THR A 55 -40.01 0.82 -30.60
CA THR A 55 -40.25 -0.35 -31.45
C THR A 55 -39.76 -1.63 -30.77
N ALA A 56 -40.60 -2.66 -30.70
CA ALA A 56 -40.23 -3.98 -30.17
C ALA A 56 -39.45 -4.83 -31.18
N ALA A 57 -38.48 -5.60 -30.69
CA ALA A 57 -37.68 -6.57 -31.44
C ALA A 57 -37.57 -7.91 -30.68
N ALA A 58 -37.73 -9.02 -31.41
CA ALA A 58 -37.68 -10.36 -30.82
C ALA A 58 -36.28 -10.75 -30.30
N ASP A 59 -35.24 -10.38 -31.05
CA ASP A 59 -33.83 -10.64 -30.71
C ASP A 59 -32.98 -9.39 -31.00
N ILE A 60 -32.29 -8.88 -29.98
CA ILE A 60 -31.40 -7.70 -30.06
C ILE A 60 -30.25 -7.83 -31.06
N ASP A 61 -29.83 -9.07 -31.36
CA ASP A 61 -28.74 -9.39 -32.28
C ASP A 61 -29.20 -10.04 -33.59
N ALA A 62 -30.49 -9.91 -33.95
CA ALA A 62 -30.90 -10.17 -35.34
C ALA A 62 -30.30 -9.13 -36.30
N ALA A 63 -29.88 -9.55 -37.49
CA ALA A 63 -29.03 -8.74 -38.41
C ALA A 63 -29.56 -7.35 -38.80
N GLN A 64 -30.88 -7.14 -38.68
CA GLN A 64 -31.60 -5.90 -38.99
C GLN A 64 -31.65 -4.91 -37.80
N GLN A 65 -31.21 -5.32 -36.60
CA GLN A 65 -31.36 -4.55 -35.36
C GLN A 65 -30.13 -3.68 -35.05
N PRO A 66 -30.29 -2.53 -34.38
CA PRO A 66 -29.25 -1.50 -34.35
C PRO A 66 -27.90 -1.96 -33.75
N ILE A 67 -27.94 -2.81 -32.71
CA ILE A 67 -26.72 -3.34 -32.09
C ILE A 67 -25.94 -4.25 -33.05
N HIS A 68 -26.61 -5.19 -33.72
CA HIS A 68 -25.95 -6.04 -34.72
C HIS A 68 -25.45 -5.17 -35.88
N SER A 69 -26.31 -4.40 -36.53
CA SER A 69 -25.96 -3.65 -37.75
C SER A 69 -24.81 -2.66 -37.56
N THR A 70 -24.63 -2.14 -36.34
CA THR A 70 -23.51 -1.27 -35.96
C THR A 70 -22.24 -2.08 -35.70
N MET A 71 -22.30 -3.09 -34.84
CA MET A 71 -21.13 -3.91 -34.51
C MET A 71 -20.62 -4.73 -35.70
N ASP A 72 -21.48 -5.07 -36.66
CA ASP A 72 -21.12 -5.81 -37.87
C ASP A 72 -20.13 -5.04 -38.75
N LYS A 73 -20.11 -3.70 -38.68
CA LYS A 73 -19.10 -2.89 -39.37
C LYS A 73 -17.68 -3.24 -38.90
N TYR A 74 -17.51 -3.58 -37.62
CA TYR A 74 -16.24 -4.15 -37.16
C TYR A 74 -16.09 -5.61 -37.56
N PHE A 75 -17.07 -6.47 -37.25
CA PHE A 75 -16.90 -7.93 -37.41
C PHE A 75 -16.77 -8.39 -38.86
N SER A 76 -17.43 -7.73 -39.82
CA SER A 76 -17.34 -8.01 -41.26
C SER A 76 -16.19 -7.29 -41.99
N SER A 77 -15.57 -6.27 -41.37
CA SER A 77 -14.48 -5.51 -41.99
C SER A 77 -13.24 -6.39 -42.25
N GLN A 78 -12.63 -6.20 -43.43
CA GLN A 78 -11.32 -6.74 -43.77
C GLN A 78 -10.16 -5.85 -43.28
N ALA A 79 -10.46 -4.63 -42.83
CA ALA A 79 -9.49 -3.60 -42.41
C ALA A 79 -9.33 -3.50 -40.87
N LYS A 80 -9.68 -4.56 -40.12
CA LYS A 80 -9.60 -4.59 -38.63
C LYS A 80 -8.29 -4.07 -38.01
N PRO A 81 -7.08 -4.26 -38.60
CA PRO A 81 -5.85 -3.67 -38.07
C PRO A 81 -5.81 -2.13 -38.05
N ASN A 82 -6.67 -1.47 -38.84
CA ASN A 82 -6.73 -0.02 -38.98
C ASN A 82 -7.83 0.62 -38.12
N THR A 83 -8.60 -0.17 -37.36
CA THR A 83 -9.68 0.33 -36.51
C THR A 83 -9.14 0.69 -35.12
N ASN A 84 -9.26 1.95 -34.73
CA ASN A 84 -8.99 2.40 -33.36
C ASN A 84 -10.16 2.00 -32.46
N ILE A 85 -9.90 1.19 -31.42
CA ILE A 85 -10.93 0.64 -30.53
C ILE A 85 -10.56 0.93 -29.07
N ILE A 86 -11.47 1.57 -28.34
CA ILE A 86 -11.39 1.72 -26.88
C ILE A 86 -12.59 1.01 -26.27
N ALA A 87 -12.35 -0.06 -25.51
CA ALA A 87 -13.38 -0.77 -24.76
C ALA A 87 -13.10 -0.70 -23.26
N TYR A 88 -14.09 -0.27 -22.47
CA TYR A 88 -13.98 -0.15 -21.01
C TYR A 88 -15.21 -0.78 -20.34
N SER A 89 -14.99 -1.48 -19.22
CA SER A 89 -16.06 -2.06 -18.40
C SER A 89 -15.48 -2.53 -17.07
N ASN A 90 -16.17 -2.29 -15.95
CA ASN A 90 -15.85 -2.95 -14.68
C ASN A 90 -16.32 -4.42 -14.62
N TYR A 91 -16.99 -4.92 -15.66
CA TYR A 91 -17.44 -6.31 -15.78
C TYR A 91 -17.17 -6.88 -17.18
N PRO A 92 -15.89 -7.04 -17.58
CA PRO A 92 -15.51 -7.41 -18.95
C PRO A 92 -15.79 -8.89 -19.29
N PRO A 93 -15.89 -9.26 -20.59
CA PRO A 93 -16.37 -10.57 -21.07
C PRO A 93 -15.74 -11.83 -20.44
N HIS A 94 -14.47 -11.77 -20.05
CA HIS A 94 -13.71 -12.94 -19.59
C HIS A 94 -13.60 -13.06 -18.06
N PHE A 95 -14.08 -12.08 -17.30
CA PHE A 95 -13.94 -12.05 -15.83
C PHE A 95 -15.12 -12.76 -15.15
N LYS A 96 -14.86 -13.42 -14.01
CA LYS A 96 -15.86 -14.20 -13.26
C LYS A 96 -16.58 -13.40 -12.16
N PHE A 97 -16.20 -12.14 -11.95
CA PHE A 97 -16.66 -11.25 -10.89
C PHE A 97 -16.55 -9.79 -11.33
N GLU A 98 -17.22 -8.88 -10.62
CA GLU A 98 -17.17 -7.44 -10.87
C GLU A 98 -15.89 -6.83 -10.29
N LEU A 99 -15.22 -5.98 -11.06
CA LEU A 99 -14.08 -5.20 -10.59
C LEU A 99 -14.58 -4.01 -9.74
N PRO A 100 -13.99 -3.73 -8.56
CA PRO A 100 -14.42 -2.64 -7.66
C PRO A 100 -13.96 -1.26 -8.15
N MET A 101 -14.07 -1.01 -9.46
CA MET A 101 -13.64 0.20 -10.16
C MET A 101 -14.88 0.95 -10.70
N SER A 102 -14.67 2.10 -11.36
CA SER A 102 -15.76 2.93 -11.90
C SER A 102 -16.78 2.11 -12.71
N PRO A 103 -18.10 2.22 -12.43
CA PRO A 103 -19.12 1.32 -12.98
C PRO A 103 -19.41 1.49 -14.49
N GLY A 104 -18.82 2.51 -15.12
CA GLY A 104 -19.01 2.84 -16.53
C GLY A 104 -18.58 1.71 -17.47
N LYS A 105 -19.35 1.52 -18.55
CA LYS A 105 -19.06 0.53 -19.59
C LYS A 105 -19.38 1.12 -20.96
N GLY A 106 -18.58 0.79 -21.96
CA GLY A 106 -18.80 1.25 -23.32
C GLY A 106 -17.66 0.90 -24.27
N VAL A 107 -17.92 1.12 -25.56
CA VAL A 107 -16.95 0.96 -26.64
C VAL A 107 -16.98 2.16 -27.58
N ILE A 108 -15.80 2.63 -27.98
CA ILE A 108 -15.59 3.63 -29.03
C ILE A 108 -14.88 2.93 -30.18
N MET A 109 -15.33 3.14 -31.42
CA MET A 109 -14.67 2.66 -32.64
C MET A 109 -14.57 3.77 -33.68
N ALA A 110 -13.42 3.90 -34.34
CA ALA A 110 -13.19 4.84 -35.44
C ALA A 110 -12.11 4.33 -36.43
N GLU A 111 -12.17 4.81 -37.67
CA GLU A 111 -11.15 4.64 -38.72
C GLU A 111 -10.70 6.05 -39.19
N ASP A 112 -9.49 6.17 -39.75
CA ASP A 112 -8.85 7.44 -40.11
C ASP A 112 -9.65 8.32 -41.11
N ASN A 113 -10.71 7.78 -41.74
CA ASN A 113 -11.59 8.47 -42.68
C ASN A 113 -12.81 9.17 -42.04
N ASN A 114 -12.56 9.91 -40.94
CA ASN A 114 -13.43 10.94 -40.38
C ASN A 114 -14.79 10.53 -39.74
N LYS A 115 -14.99 9.25 -39.39
CA LYS A 115 -16.22 8.79 -38.70
C LYS A 115 -15.94 7.79 -37.58
N GLY A 116 -16.70 7.91 -36.49
CA GLY A 116 -16.71 6.93 -35.39
C GLY A 116 -18.06 6.86 -34.67
N PHE A 117 -18.22 5.86 -33.80
CA PHE A 117 -19.34 5.78 -32.85
C PHE A 117 -18.87 5.55 -31.42
N TRP A 118 -19.69 5.98 -30.46
CA TRP A 118 -19.59 5.62 -29.04
C TRP A 118 -20.84 4.84 -28.63
N LEU A 119 -20.66 3.61 -28.14
CA LEU A 119 -21.69 2.74 -27.63
C LEU A 119 -21.53 2.60 -26.10
N VAL A 120 -22.31 3.38 -25.34
CA VAL A 120 -22.41 3.27 -23.88
C VAL A 120 -23.38 2.14 -23.53
N HIS A 121 -23.10 1.33 -22.51
CA HIS A 121 -24.02 0.27 -22.07
C HIS A 121 -23.99 -0.01 -20.57
N THR A 122 -25.03 -0.69 -20.07
CA THR A 122 -25.04 -1.28 -18.72
C THR A 122 -24.74 -2.79 -18.71
N ALA A 123 -24.77 -3.46 -19.87
CA ALA A 123 -24.58 -4.90 -19.99
C ALA A 123 -23.25 -5.39 -19.39
N LYS A 124 -23.32 -6.42 -18.54
CA LYS A 124 -22.17 -7.19 -18.05
C LYS A 124 -21.71 -8.16 -19.15
N TYR A 125 -20.43 -8.53 -19.15
CA TYR A 125 -19.83 -9.48 -20.11
C TYR A 125 -19.86 -9.03 -21.59
N PHE A 126 -20.16 -7.76 -21.89
CA PHE A 126 -20.33 -7.23 -23.25
C PHE A 126 -19.32 -6.10 -23.53
N PRO A 127 -18.91 -5.89 -24.81
CA PRO A 127 -19.01 -6.81 -25.94
C PRO A 127 -17.77 -7.71 -26.02
N ASN A 128 -17.95 -8.97 -26.43
CA ASN A 128 -16.83 -9.88 -26.66
C ASN A 128 -16.28 -9.73 -28.09
N ILE A 129 -15.47 -8.70 -28.32
CA ILE A 129 -14.90 -8.36 -29.65
C ILE A 129 -13.90 -9.40 -30.19
N ALA A 130 -13.59 -10.46 -29.45
CA ALA A 130 -12.72 -11.56 -29.86
C ALA A 130 -13.47 -12.76 -30.47
N LEU A 131 -14.81 -12.76 -30.49
CA LEU A 131 -15.64 -13.81 -31.09
C LEU A 131 -16.31 -13.34 -32.39
N ALA A 132 -17.23 -14.13 -32.94
CA ALA A 132 -18.05 -13.72 -34.08
C ALA A 132 -19.20 -12.78 -33.63
N ILE A 133 -19.81 -12.06 -34.57
CA ILE A 133 -20.96 -11.20 -34.25
C ILE A 133 -22.15 -11.97 -33.66
N THR A 134 -22.35 -13.22 -34.08
CA THR A 134 -23.34 -14.16 -33.55
C THR A 134 -23.16 -14.47 -32.05
N ASP A 135 -22.00 -14.15 -31.48
CA ASP A 135 -21.68 -14.41 -30.08
C ASP A 135 -21.91 -13.22 -29.14
N LEU A 136 -22.30 -12.04 -29.65
CA LEU A 136 -22.54 -10.85 -28.83
C LEU A 136 -23.52 -11.10 -27.67
N PHE A 137 -24.52 -11.96 -27.90
CA PHE A 137 -25.51 -12.37 -26.89
C PHE A 137 -25.74 -13.90 -26.86
N SER A 138 -24.75 -14.72 -27.25
CA SER A 138 -24.86 -16.19 -27.19
C SER A 138 -24.72 -16.77 -25.77
N ASN A 139 -24.14 -16.00 -24.84
CA ASN A 139 -23.92 -16.39 -23.44
C ASN A 139 -25.11 -16.01 -22.55
N GLU A 140 -25.65 -16.98 -21.79
CA GLU A 140 -26.73 -16.78 -20.81
C GLU A 140 -26.45 -15.63 -19.83
N LYS A 141 -25.18 -15.39 -19.49
CA LYS A 141 -24.79 -14.31 -18.57
C LYS A 141 -25.00 -12.91 -19.15
N THR A 142 -24.94 -12.75 -20.47
CA THR A 142 -25.26 -11.50 -21.17
C THR A 142 -26.78 -11.33 -21.36
N THR A 143 -27.54 -12.43 -21.39
CA THR A 143 -28.99 -12.45 -21.64
C THR A 143 -29.86 -12.60 -20.38
N LYS A 144 -29.27 -12.87 -19.21
CA LYS A 144 -29.99 -12.99 -17.93
C LYS A 144 -30.55 -11.65 -17.42
N GLU A 145 -29.70 -10.63 -17.31
CA GLU A 145 -30.10 -9.32 -16.78
C GLU A 145 -30.69 -8.42 -17.88
N ALA A 146 -31.44 -7.39 -17.49
CA ALA A 146 -31.85 -6.32 -18.39
C ALA A 146 -30.67 -5.36 -18.65
N ALA A 147 -30.58 -4.76 -19.84
CA ALA A 147 -29.48 -3.88 -20.19
C ALA A 147 -29.91 -2.72 -21.08
N ALA A 148 -29.35 -1.54 -20.84
CA ALA A 148 -29.50 -0.37 -21.69
C ALA A 148 -28.25 -0.21 -22.57
N PHE A 149 -28.44 0.28 -23.79
CA PHE A 149 -27.41 0.62 -24.76
C PHE A 149 -27.77 1.95 -25.42
N LEU A 150 -26.82 2.87 -25.51
CA LEU A 150 -26.93 4.13 -26.25
C LEU A 150 -25.76 4.20 -27.22
N CYS A 151 -26.06 4.18 -28.52
CA CYS A 151 -25.09 4.46 -29.58
C CYS A 151 -25.23 5.91 -30.01
N MET A 152 -24.11 6.62 -30.15
CA MET A 152 -24.03 7.96 -30.72
C MET A 152 -22.99 7.98 -31.83
N SER A 153 -23.38 8.47 -33.00
CA SER A 153 -22.51 8.66 -34.17
C SER A 153 -21.82 10.01 -34.09
N TYR A 154 -20.58 10.07 -34.57
CA TYR A 154 -19.82 11.31 -34.64
C TYR A 154 -19.12 11.41 -36.00
N SER A 155 -19.31 12.55 -36.65
CA SER A 155 -18.28 13.05 -37.56
C SER A 155 -17.06 13.49 -36.75
N ASP A 156 -15.87 13.37 -37.34
CA ASP A 156 -14.62 13.75 -36.69
C ASP A 156 -14.59 15.23 -36.26
N VAL A 157 -15.35 16.11 -36.91
CA VAL A 157 -15.56 17.51 -36.45
C VAL A 157 -16.17 17.59 -35.05
N ASN A 158 -17.05 16.65 -34.68
CA ASN A 158 -17.71 16.61 -33.37
C ASN A 158 -16.95 15.77 -32.32
N LEU A 159 -16.21 14.72 -32.73
CA LEU A 159 -15.23 14.08 -31.84
C LEU A 159 -14.09 15.05 -31.50
N ARG A 160 -13.59 15.79 -32.50
CA ARG A 160 -12.67 16.91 -32.28
C ARG A 160 -13.34 18.10 -31.59
N ALA A 161 -14.66 18.30 -31.64
CA ALA A 161 -15.28 19.35 -30.79
C ALA A 161 -15.15 19.07 -29.29
N ILE A 162 -14.98 17.80 -28.88
CA ILE A 162 -14.74 17.39 -27.49
C ILE A 162 -13.24 17.48 -27.12
N VAL A 163 -12.32 17.56 -28.09
CA VAL A 163 -10.86 17.42 -27.88
C VAL A 163 -10.04 18.63 -28.39
N ILE A 164 -10.53 19.36 -29.39
CA ILE A 164 -9.85 20.36 -30.22
C ILE A 164 -10.86 21.43 -30.70
N TYR A 165 -11.39 22.25 -29.79
CA TYR A 165 -12.04 23.52 -30.17
C TYR A 165 -11.40 24.76 -29.52
N THR A 166 -10.06 24.75 -29.45
CA THR A 166 -9.23 25.95 -29.32
C THR A 166 -8.30 26.09 -30.52
N LEU A 167 -8.71 26.97 -31.43
CA LEU A 167 -7.91 27.83 -32.30
C LEU A 167 -6.65 27.23 -32.98
N GLN A 168 -6.75 26.98 -34.29
CA GLN A 168 -5.64 27.33 -35.19
C GLN A 168 -5.76 28.79 -35.64
N LEU A 169 -5.34 29.69 -34.75
CA LEU A 169 -4.90 31.05 -35.07
C LEU A 169 -3.42 31.16 -34.68
N GLY A 170 -2.63 31.94 -35.43
CA GLY A 170 -1.17 31.87 -35.45
C GLY A 170 -0.49 31.69 -34.09
N VAL A 171 -0.06 30.47 -33.80
CA VAL A 171 0.51 30.10 -32.50
C VAL A 171 1.95 30.61 -32.39
N THR A 172 2.18 31.53 -31.46
CA THR A 172 3.51 31.77 -30.90
C THR A 172 3.91 30.57 -30.05
N SER A 173 5.10 30.01 -30.29
CA SER A 173 5.64 28.93 -29.45
C SER A 173 5.79 29.39 -27.99
N VAL A 174 5.60 28.45 -27.05
CA VAL A 174 5.77 28.75 -25.63
C VAL A 174 7.20 28.39 -25.24
N ASP A 175 8.02 29.39 -24.95
CA ASP A 175 9.36 29.19 -24.40
C ASP A 175 9.25 28.52 -23.01
N PHE A 176 9.35 27.19 -22.97
CA PHE A 176 9.45 26.43 -21.72
C PHE A 176 10.87 26.49 -21.18
N GLN A 177 11.03 27.23 -20.08
CA GLN A 177 12.26 27.44 -19.33
C GLN A 177 11.87 27.99 -17.94
N CYS A 178 12.80 28.15 -17.03
CA CYS A 178 12.55 28.83 -15.74
C CYS A 178 12.31 30.33 -15.96
N PHE A 179 11.38 30.93 -15.21
CA PHE A 179 11.08 32.37 -15.26
C PHE A 179 10.95 32.99 -13.88
N GLN A 180 11.19 34.30 -13.79
CA GLN A 180 10.56 35.17 -12.80
C GLN A 180 9.79 36.28 -13.54
N HIS A 181 8.48 36.38 -13.31
CA HIS A 181 7.57 37.17 -14.12
C HIS A 181 7.73 36.85 -15.63
N THR A 182 8.11 37.84 -16.44
CA THR A 182 8.41 37.70 -17.88
C THR A 182 9.88 37.40 -18.15
N ASN A 183 10.77 37.54 -17.17
CA ASN A 183 12.21 37.36 -17.35
C ASN A 183 12.58 35.88 -17.39
N ALA A 184 13.23 35.46 -18.47
CA ALA A 184 13.86 34.15 -18.57
C ALA A 184 15.01 34.02 -17.55
N LEU A 185 15.13 32.86 -16.92
CA LEU A 185 16.19 32.52 -15.97
C LEU A 185 16.83 31.19 -16.34
N ASP A 186 18.14 31.08 -16.15
CA ASP A 186 18.85 29.81 -16.34
C ASP A 186 18.65 28.82 -15.19
N TRP A 187 18.42 29.34 -13.99
CA TRP A 187 18.00 28.59 -12.82
C TRP A 187 17.33 29.52 -11.81
N PHE A 188 16.66 28.93 -10.82
CA PHE A 188 16.36 29.58 -9.54
C PHE A 188 16.27 28.54 -8.44
N PHE A 189 16.57 28.94 -7.21
CA PHE A 189 16.34 28.13 -6.01
C PHE A 189 15.30 28.83 -5.13
N VAL A 190 14.30 28.09 -4.63
CA VAL A 190 13.32 28.58 -3.65
C VAL A 190 13.33 27.71 -2.41
N TYR A 191 13.44 28.33 -1.24
CA TYR A 191 13.19 27.72 0.06
C TYR A 191 11.83 28.18 0.55
N LYS A 192 10.85 27.29 0.50
CA LYS A 192 9.51 27.49 1.04
C LYS A 192 9.57 27.27 2.55
N LEU A 193 9.10 28.24 3.33
CA LEU A 193 9.14 28.28 4.81
C LEU A 193 8.00 27.44 5.43
N PRO A 194 8.08 26.99 6.69
CA PRO A 194 7.05 26.14 7.28
C PRO A 194 5.76 26.93 7.64
N SER A 195 4.68 26.20 7.88
CA SER A 195 3.37 26.73 8.36
C SER A 195 2.74 27.84 7.52
N GLY A 196 2.95 27.83 6.20
CA GLY A 196 2.43 28.86 5.30
C GLY A 196 2.91 28.74 3.85
N LYS A 197 2.67 29.81 3.09
CA LYS A 197 3.12 29.97 1.69
C LYS A 197 4.38 30.81 1.54
N SER A 198 4.86 31.44 2.60
CA SER A 198 6.04 32.30 2.57
C SER A 198 7.29 31.54 2.13
N SER A 199 8.19 32.24 1.45
CA SER A 199 9.37 31.64 0.85
C SER A 199 10.49 32.64 0.65
N HIS A 200 11.73 32.17 0.70
CA HIS A 200 12.91 32.90 0.26
C HIS A 200 13.39 32.32 -1.07
N TYR A 201 13.78 33.14 -2.04
CA TYR A 201 14.30 32.68 -3.32
C TYR A 201 15.59 33.38 -3.73
N ILE A 202 16.38 32.73 -4.59
CA ILE A 202 17.64 33.26 -5.13
C ILE A 202 17.80 32.80 -6.59
N LYS A 203 18.31 33.68 -7.45
CA LYS A 203 18.49 33.44 -8.90
C LYS A 203 19.87 33.95 -9.37
N PRO A 204 20.26 33.76 -10.65
CA PRO A 204 21.51 34.28 -11.20
C PRO A 204 21.76 35.75 -10.85
N ALA A 205 23.00 36.04 -10.43
CA ALA A 205 23.50 37.36 -10.02
C ALA A 205 22.85 38.01 -8.76
N ASP A 206 21.98 37.31 -8.02
CA ASP A 206 21.60 37.75 -6.67
C ASP A 206 22.76 37.58 -5.69
N ALA A 207 22.94 38.55 -4.78
CA ALA A 207 23.96 38.52 -3.72
C ALA A 207 23.45 37.91 -2.39
N ASP A 208 22.14 37.84 -2.20
CA ASP A 208 21.46 37.25 -1.04
C ASP A 208 20.04 36.81 -1.45
N TRP A 209 19.41 35.98 -0.61
CA TRP A 209 18.02 35.56 -0.72
C TRP A 209 17.05 36.74 -0.74
N THR A 210 16.04 36.68 -1.60
CA THR A 210 14.90 37.61 -1.63
C THR A 210 13.68 36.99 -0.96
N ALA A 211 13.04 37.71 -0.05
CA ALA A 211 11.84 37.25 0.65
C ALA A 211 10.56 37.45 -0.19
N ALA A 212 9.63 36.50 -0.12
CA ALA A 212 8.32 36.53 -0.75
C ALA A 212 7.23 36.04 0.21
N ALA A 213 6.11 36.78 0.29
CA ALA A 213 5.00 36.47 1.19
C ALA A 213 4.24 35.19 0.79
N ASP A 214 4.09 34.94 -0.52
CA ASP A 214 3.44 33.76 -1.08
C ASP A 214 4.25 33.23 -2.27
N ILE A 215 4.70 31.97 -2.21
CA ILE A 215 5.46 31.28 -3.26
C ILE A 215 4.74 31.16 -4.61
N ASP A 216 3.40 31.20 -4.59
CA ASP A 216 2.52 31.15 -5.77
C ASP A 216 1.85 32.48 -6.11
N ALA A 217 2.38 33.62 -5.62
CA ALA A 217 2.01 34.93 -6.17
C ALA A 217 2.57 35.10 -7.61
N ALA A 218 1.81 35.77 -8.48
CA ALA A 218 2.02 35.80 -9.94
C ALA A 218 3.44 36.19 -10.44
N GLN A 219 4.17 36.96 -9.63
CA GLN A 219 5.51 37.49 -9.92
C GLN A 219 6.65 36.56 -9.46
N GLN A 220 6.35 35.49 -8.71
CA GLN A 220 7.35 34.63 -8.07
C GLN A 220 7.78 33.47 -8.98
N PRO A 221 9.02 32.95 -8.84
CA PRO A 221 9.59 32.05 -9.84
C PRO A 221 8.81 30.76 -10.08
N ILE A 222 8.26 30.15 -9.01
CA ILE A 222 7.45 28.93 -9.10
C ILE A 222 6.14 29.18 -9.85
N HIS A 223 5.43 30.27 -9.53
CA HIS A 223 4.23 30.66 -10.29
C HIS A 223 4.61 30.92 -11.75
N SER A 224 5.49 31.90 -12.02
CA SER A 224 5.79 32.37 -13.37
C SER A 224 6.30 31.28 -14.33
N THR A 225 6.95 30.24 -13.78
CA THR A 225 7.39 29.06 -14.54
C THR A 225 6.25 28.08 -14.80
N MET A 226 5.50 27.69 -13.77
CA MET A 226 4.39 26.73 -13.92
C MET A 226 3.22 27.31 -14.72
N ASP A 227 3.03 28.64 -14.69
CA ASP A 227 1.99 29.34 -15.45
C ASP A 227 2.19 29.24 -16.97
N LYS A 228 3.43 29.01 -17.45
CA LYS A 228 3.70 28.72 -18.87
C LYS A 228 2.95 27.47 -19.36
N TYR A 229 2.70 26.51 -18.46
CA TYR A 229 1.76 25.43 -18.73
C TYR A 229 0.33 25.81 -18.36
N PHE A 230 0.06 26.25 -17.12
CA PHE A 230 -1.31 26.40 -16.62
C PHE A 230 -2.15 27.50 -17.29
N ALA A 231 -1.55 28.55 -17.84
CA ALA A 231 -2.20 29.61 -18.60
C ALA A 231 -2.12 29.44 -20.12
N SER A 232 -1.34 28.47 -20.63
CA SER A 232 -1.28 28.19 -22.07
C SER A 232 -2.62 27.66 -22.59
N GLN A 233 -3.01 28.10 -23.79
CA GLN A 233 -4.11 27.48 -24.53
C GLN A 233 -3.67 26.21 -25.27
N ASN A 234 -2.36 26.02 -25.45
CA ASN A 234 -1.75 24.89 -26.17
C ASN A 234 -1.28 23.78 -25.22
N LYS A 235 -1.92 23.59 -24.05
CA LYS A 235 -1.54 22.54 -23.08
C LYS A 235 -1.31 21.15 -23.70
N PRO A 236 -2.09 20.67 -24.68
CA PRO A 236 -1.83 19.37 -25.31
C PRO A 236 -0.48 19.28 -26.04
N ASN A 237 0.15 20.40 -26.40
CA ASN A 237 1.41 20.43 -27.16
C ASN A 237 2.66 20.34 -26.28
N THR A 238 2.54 20.44 -24.96
CA THR A 238 3.67 20.30 -24.03
C THR A 238 3.99 18.82 -23.78
N ASN A 239 5.26 18.43 -23.74
CA ASN A 239 5.69 17.16 -23.17
C ASN A 239 5.94 17.33 -21.67
N ILE A 240 5.41 16.43 -20.85
CA ILE A 240 5.52 16.50 -19.38
C ILE A 240 5.84 15.13 -18.79
N ILE A 241 6.78 15.09 -17.85
CA ILE A 241 7.04 13.94 -16.97
C ILE A 241 7.12 14.48 -15.54
N ALA A 242 6.15 14.14 -14.70
CA ALA A 242 6.13 14.50 -13.29
C ALA A 242 6.23 13.24 -12.41
N TYR A 243 7.19 13.26 -11.49
CA TYR A 243 7.52 12.14 -10.62
C TYR A 243 7.59 12.57 -9.16
N SER A 244 7.13 11.72 -8.25
CA SER A 244 7.15 11.93 -6.80
C SER A 244 6.70 10.65 -6.11
N ASN A 245 7.39 10.25 -5.04
CA ASN A 245 6.88 9.23 -4.12
C ASN A 245 5.86 9.75 -3.11
N TYR A 246 5.64 11.06 -3.03
CA TYR A 246 4.51 11.65 -2.30
C TYR A 246 3.70 12.58 -3.23
N PRO A 247 3.06 12.03 -4.27
CA PRO A 247 2.35 12.82 -5.26
C PRO A 247 1.03 13.40 -4.70
N PRO A 248 0.39 14.36 -5.40
CA PRO A 248 -0.91 14.90 -5.02
C PRO A 248 -1.96 13.82 -4.71
N HIS A 249 -2.87 14.11 -3.78
CA HIS A 249 -4.00 13.26 -3.35
C HIS A 249 -3.65 11.91 -2.68
N PHE A 250 -2.40 11.44 -2.68
CA PHE A 250 -2.02 10.18 -2.02
C PHE A 250 -2.08 10.30 -0.49
N LYS A 251 -2.54 9.24 0.20
CA LYS A 251 -2.75 9.27 1.66
C LYS A 251 -1.47 9.07 2.49
N PHE A 252 -0.43 8.49 1.88
CA PHE A 252 0.85 8.14 2.51
C PHE A 252 2.00 8.26 1.49
N GLU A 253 3.24 8.31 1.98
CA GLU A 253 4.45 8.33 1.14
C GLU A 253 4.74 6.91 0.62
N LEU A 254 5.06 6.78 -0.67
CA LEU A 254 5.28 5.50 -1.32
C LEU A 254 6.72 5.01 -1.04
N PRO A 255 6.91 3.73 -0.64
CA PRO A 255 8.17 3.22 -0.10
C PRO A 255 9.18 2.80 -1.18
N MET A 256 9.34 3.63 -2.22
CA MET A 256 10.29 3.42 -3.32
C MET A 256 11.36 4.52 -3.30
N SER A 257 11.85 4.94 -4.46
CA SER A 257 12.74 6.09 -4.61
C SER A 257 12.19 7.35 -3.92
N PRO A 258 13.01 8.13 -3.19
CA PRO A 258 12.56 9.39 -2.59
C PRO A 258 12.42 10.54 -3.62
N GLY A 259 12.80 10.30 -4.88
CA GLY A 259 12.89 11.30 -5.96
C GLY A 259 11.57 12.01 -6.27
N LYS A 260 11.64 13.34 -6.41
CA LYS A 260 10.50 14.19 -6.80
C LYS A 260 10.94 15.31 -7.76
N GLY A 261 10.12 15.59 -8.76
CA GLY A 261 10.39 16.63 -9.75
C GLY A 261 9.48 16.61 -10.98
N VAL A 262 9.69 17.59 -11.86
CA VAL A 262 9.00 17.70 -13.15
C VAL A 262 9.99 18.07 -14.25
N ILE A 263 9.85 17.43 -15.41
CA ILE A 263 10.44 17.84 -16.68
C ILE A 263 9.32 18.34 -17.59
N MET A 264 9.50 19.53 -18.19
CA MET A 264 8.62 20.04 -19.26
C MET A 264 9.45 20.52 -20.45
N ALA A 265 8.98 20.25 -21.67
CA ALA A 265 9.56 20.73 -22.92
C ALA A 265 8.49 20.86 -24.03
N GLU A 266 8.70 21.75 -25.00
CA GLU A 266 7.88 21.92 -26.21
C GLU A 266 8.80 22.03 -27.43
N ASP A 267 8.30 22.55 -28.55
CA ASP A 267 9.08 22.84 -29.75
C ASP A 267 10.19 23.87 -29.50
N ASN A 268 11.19 23.88 -30.40
CA ASN A 268 12.38 24.75 -30.38
C ASN A 268 13.50 24.35 -29.40
N ASN A 269 13.55 23.10 -28.93
CA ASN A 269 14.67 22.54 -28.17
C ASN A 269 14.95 23.32 -26.87
N LYS A 270 13.88 23.65 -26.13
CA LYS A 270 13.88 24.30 -24.81
C LYS A 270 12.95 23.57 -23.85
N GLY A 271 13.41 23.42 -22.61
CA GLY A 271 12.58 22.99 -21.51
C GLY A 271 13.20 23.35 -20.16
N PHE A 272 12.56 22.88 -19.08
CA PHE A 272 13.11 22.96 -17.73
C PHE A 272 13.01 21.64 -16.99
N TRP A 273 13.88 21.49 -15.98
CA TRP A 273 13.78 20.46 -14.96
C TRP A 273 13.66 21.14 -13.59
N LEU A 274 12.59 20.83 -12.86
CA LEU A 274 12.28 21.33 -11.53
C LEU A 274 12.38 20.18 -10.53
N VAL A 275 13.39 20.20 -9.65
CA VAL A 275 13.54 19.26 -8.53
C VAL A 275 12.96 19.87 -7.26
N HIS A 276 12.33 19.09 -6.38
CA HIS A 276 11.80 19.59 -5.12
C HIS A 276 11.77 18.56 -4.00
N THR A 277 11.68 19.02 -2.76
CA THR A 277 11.43 18.16 -1.58
C THR A 277 10.00 18.28 -1.05
N ALA A 278 9.15 19.09 -1.67
CA ALA A 278 7.75 19.27 -1.26
C ALA A 278 6.91 17.99 -1.43
N LYS A 279 6.05 17.71 -0.45
CA LYS A 279 5.03 16.65 -0.48
C LYS A 279 3.78 17.17 -1.21
N TYR A 280 2.98 16.27 -1.79
CA TYR A 280 1.71 16.59 -2.47
C TYR A 280 1.82 17.58 -3.65
N PHE A 281 3.00 17.75 -4.25
CA PHE A 281 3.29 18.73 -5.30
C PHE A 281 3.94 18.06 -6.53
N PRO A 282 3.76 18.61 -7.75
CA PRO A 282 2.72 19.57 -8.15
C PRO A 282 1.40 18.91 -8.59
N ASN A 283 0.27 19.57 -8.32
CA ASN A 283 -1.04 19.14 -8.84
C ASN A 283 -1.21 19.51 -10.32
N MET A 284 -0.84 18.59 -11.22
CA MET A 284 -0.92 18.78 -12.67
C MET A 284 -2.37 18.89 -13.21
N ALA A 285 -3.38 18.48 -12.45
CA ALA A 285 -4.79 18.57 -12.83
C ALA A 285 -5.47 19.90 -12.40
N GLY A 286 -4.74 20.78 -11.71
CA GLY A 286 -5.26 22.04 -11.18
C GLY A 286 -4.87 23.28 -12.00
N THR A 287 -4.67 24.39 -11.29
CA THR A 287 -4.10 25.65 -11.80
C THR A 287 -2.94 26.11 -10.92
N THR A 288 -2.19 27.13 -11.34
CA THR A 288 -1.15 27.80 -10.55
C THR A 288 -1.60 28.13 -9.12
N ALA A 289 -2.79 28.72 -8.96
CA ALA A 289 -3.38 29.05 -7.65
C ALA A 289 -3.69 27.84 -6.74
N THR A 290 -3.70 26.61 -7.27
CA THR A 290 -3.93 25.38 -6.50
C THR A 290 -2.63 24.65 -6.10
N LEU A 291 -1.47 25.09 -6.59
CA LEU A 291 -0.19 24.40 -6.34
C LEU A 291 0.15 24.33 -4.84
N PHE A 292 -0.22 25.34 -4.06
CA PHE A 292 -0.02 25.43 -2.62
C PHE A 292 -1.33 25.66 -1.85
N SER A 293 -2.47 25.21 -2.39
CA SER A 293 -3.78 25.32 -1.70
C SER A 293 -4.04 24.18 -0.70
N ASN A 294 -3.23 23.11 -0.72
CA ASN A 294 -3.30 22.01 0.24
C ASN A 294 -2.43 22.33 1.46
N GLU A 295 -3.04 22.37 2.65
CA GLU A 295 -2.34 22.62 3.92
C GLU A 295 -1.16 21.65 4.14
N LYS A 296 -1.25 20.41 3.64
CA LYS A 296 -0.16 19.43 3.76
C LYS A 296 1.05 19.74 2.87
N THR A 297 0.87 20.54 1.82
CA THR A 297 1.96 21.11 1.01
C THR A 297 2.57 22.33 1.71
N THR A 298 1.76 23.10 2.45
CA THR A 298 2.19 24.32 3.15
C THR A 298 2.62 24.12 4.62
N LYS A 299 2.45 22.91 5.18
CA LYS A 299 2.89 22.59 6.55
C LYS A 299 4.42 22.60 6.71
N ASP A 300 5.12 21.72 6.00
CA ASP A 300 6.57 21.55 6.14
C ASP A 300 7.31 22.55 5.23
N ALA A 301 8.49 22.99 5.62
CA ALA A 301 9.44 23.68 4.74
C ALA A 301 9.95 22.73 3.64
N ALA A 302 10.26 23.29 2.48
CA ALA A 302 10.70 22.51 1.32
C ALA A 302 11.56 23.35 0.37
N ALA A 303 12.54 22.72 -0.25
CA ALA A 303 13.39 23.33 -1.25
C ALA A 303 12.95 22.95 -2.67
N PHE A 304 13.17 23.88 -3.61
CA PHE A 304 12.88 23.75 -5.04
C PHE A 304 14.06 24.30 -5.84
N LEU A 305 14.48 23.59 -6.89
CA LEU A 305 15.51 24.04 -7.84
C LEU A 305 15.00 23.85 -9.27
N CYS A 306 14.75 24.96 -9.97
CA CYS A 306 14.47 24.95 -11.40
C CYS A 306 15.77 25.22 -12.17
N MET A 307 16.01 24.49 -13.26
CA MET A 307 17.11 24.74 -14.20
C MET A 307 16.61 24.61 -15.65
N SER A 308 17.00 25.55 -16.50
CA SER A 308 16.61 25.66 -17.92
C SER A 308 17.60 24.94 -18.82
N TYR A 309 17.10 24.19 -19.80
CA TYR A 309 17.90 23.27 -20.61
C TYR A 309 17.46 23.19 -22.07
N SER A 310 18.33 22.65 -22.91
CA SER A 310 17.97 22.08 -24.21
C SER A 310 17.49 20.64 -24.08
N ASP A 311 16.73 20.14 -25.05
CA ASP A 311 16.21 18.77 -25.06
C ASP A 311 17.32 17.72 -24.99
N VAL A 312 18.48 18.00 -25.59
CA VAL A 312 19.67 17.14 -25.53
C VAL A 312 20.12 16.96 -24.08
N ASN A 313 20.15 18.05 -23.31
CA ASN A 313 20.49 18.01 -21.90
C ASN A 313 19.36 17.38 -21.08
N LEU A 314 18.08 17.66 -21.36
CA LEU A 314 16.95 17.00 -20.68
C LEU A 314 16.90 15.47 -20.89
N ARG A 315 17.23 14.97 -22.10
CA ARG A 315 17.38 13.52 -22.35
C ARG A 315 18.56 12.94 -21.58
N ALA A 316 19.70 13.63 -21.53
CA ALA A 316 20.85 13.22 -20.73
C ALA A 316 20.56 13.22 -19.21
N ILE A 317 19.76 14.17 -18.73
CA ILE A 317 19.26 14.27 -17.36
C ILE A 317 18.33 13.09 -17.05
N ALA A 318 17.34 12.83 -17.89
CA ALA A 318 16.39 11.72 -17.73
C ALA A 318 17.10 10.37 -17.61
N LYS A 319 18.13 10.12 -18.43
CA LYS A 319 18.98 8.91 -18.38
C LYS A 319 19.74 8.73 -17.05
N ILE A 320 19.97 9.79 -16.29
CA ILE A 320 20.57 9.71 -14.94
C ILE A 320 19.48 9.56 -13.87
N ILE A 321 18.36 10.29 -13.98
CA ILE A 321 17.20 10.16 -13.07
C ILE A 321 16.63 8.73 -13.10
N ASP A 322 16.62 8.08 -14.27
CA ASP A 322 16.23 6.68 -14.50
C ASP A 322 16.90 5.69 -13.52
N TYR A 323 18.14 5.96 -13.08
CA TYR A 323 18.81 5.18 -12.03
C TYR A 323 18.11 5.28 -10.68
N GLU A 324 17.55 6.43 -10.31
CA GLU A 324 16.82 6.57 -9.03
C GLU A 324 15.54 5.71 -9.00
N GLN A 325 15.03 5.26 -10.16
CA GLN A 325 13.77 4.53 -10.30
C GLN A 325 12.57 5.26 -9.65
N PRO A 326 12.32 6.53 -10.04
CA PRO A 326 11.29 7.36 -9.41
C PRO A 326 9.88 6.94 -9.81
N ILE A 327 8.91 7.25 -8.96
CA ILE A 327 7.48 7.02 -9.25
C ILE A 327 6.99 8.17 -10.13
N VAL A 328 6.90 7.93 -11.44
CA VAL A 328 6.21 8.81 -12.38
C VAL A 328 4.70 8.70 -12.13
N TYR A 329 4.04 9.81 -11.79
CA TYR A 329 2.61 9.84 -11.43
C TYR A 329 1.76 10.62 -12.45
N PHE A 330 2.37 11.40 -13.32
CA PHE A 330 1.71 12.09 -14.42
C PHE A 330 2.68 12.22 -15.61
N THR A 331 2.18 11.90 -16.81
CA THR A 331 2.90 12.08 -18.07
C THR A 331 1.98 12.69 -19.11
N GLN A 332 2.58 13.47 -20.02
CA GLN A 332 1.91 13.95 -21.22
C GLN A 332 2.86 13.86 -22.41
N ARG A 333 2.42 13.19 -23.48
CA ARG A 333 3.04 13.23 -24.80
C ARG A 333 2.40 14.35 -25.60
N SER A 334 3.20 15.17 -26.27
CA SER A 334 2.69 16.28 -27.09
C SER A 334 1.76 15.83 -28.21
N ALA A 335 0.69 16.60 -28.45
CA ALA A 335 -0.14 16.51 -29.66
C ALA A 335 0.54 17.13 -30.89
N ALA A 336 1.50 18.04 -30.71
CA ALA A 336 2.28 18.64 -31.80
C ALA A 336 3.36 17.67 -32.29
N ALA A 337 3.30 17.31 -33.57
CA ALA A 337 4.20 16.31 -34.17
C ALA A 337 5.70 16.70 -34.12
N ALA A 338 6.01 17.99 -34.05
CA ALA A 338 7.39 18.47 -33.94
C ALA A 338 8.00 18.30 -32.54
N ALA A 339 7.18 18.32 -31.48
CA ALA A 339 7.62 18.17 -30.10
C ALA A 339 7.64 16.70 -29.62
N GLN A 340 6.86 15.81 -30.27
CA GLN A 340 6.79 14.38 -29.96
C GLN A 340 8.17 13.66 -29.87
N PRO A 341 9.18 13.94 -30.72
CA PRO A 341 10.51 13.31 -30.64
C PRO A 341 11.28 13.53 -29.33
N PHE A 342 10.90 14.50 -28.50
CA PHE A 342 11.43 14.59 -27.13
C PHE A 342 10.87 13.47 -26.24
N TYR A 343 9.54 13.32 -26.18
CA TYR A 343 8.90 12.31 -25.36
C TYR A 343 9.19 10.89 -25.85
N ASP A 344 9.23 10.69 -27.17
CA ASP A 344 9.46 9.39 -27.81
C ASP A 344 10.94 8.93 -27.77
N SER A 345 11.84 9.72 -27.17
CA SER A 345 13.25 9.34 -27.03
C SER A 345 13.42 8.13 -26.10
N THR A 346 14.43 7.30 -26.39
CA THR A 346 14.77 6.10 -25.59
C THR A 346 15.03 6.43 -24.12
N GLU A 347 15.57 7.61 -23.81
CA GLU A 347 15.83 8.08 -22.46
C GLU A 347 14.55 8.41 -21.70
N ILE A 348 13.63 9.15 -22.35
CA ILE A 348 12.35 9.53 -21.73
C ILE A 348 11.42 8.32 -21.63
N GLN A 349 11.34 7.48 -22.66
CA GLN A 349 10.55 6.24 -22.60
C GLN A 349 11.07 5.24 -21.55
N LYS A 350 12.37 5.24 -21.22
CA LYS A 350 12.89 4.47 -20.08
C LYS A 350 12.46 5.07 -18.75
N LEU A 351 12.65 6.38 -18.55
CA LEU A 351 12.20 7.05 -17.33
C LEU A 351 10.69 6.90 -17.07
N VAL A 352 9.87 6.83 -18.13
CA VAL A 352 8.40 6.67 -18.03
C VAL A 352 7.96 5.22 -17.81
N ASN A 353 8.56 4.23 -18.48
CA ASN A 353 8.09 2.83 -18.48
C ASN A 353 8.99 1.86 -17.70
N GLY A 354 10.15 2.31 -17.22
CA GLY A 354 11.26 1.46 -16.79
C GLY A 354 11.23 1.04 -15.32
N LEU A 355 10.94 -0.23 -15.06
CA LEU A 355 11.39 -0.92 -13.85
C LEU A 355 12.61 -1.79 -14.19
N HIS A 356 13.79 -1.36 -13.73
CA HIS A 356 15.09 -1.79 -14.22
C HIS A 356 16.10 -2.01 -13.07
N LYS A 357 17.01 -2.98 -13.25
CA LYS A 357 18.08 -3.27 -12.28
C LYS A 357 19.42 -2.80 -12.84
N TYR A 358 20.00 -1.77 -12.24
CA TYR A 358 21.27 -1.18 -12.69
C TYR A 358 22.48 -1.88 -12.07
N GLN A 359 23.52 -2.06 -12.88
CA GLN A 359 24.88 -2.40 -12.46
C GLN A 359 25.85 -1.55 -13.31
N PRO A 360 26.70 -0.70 -12.71
CA PRO A 360 26.82 -0.42 -11.27
C PRO A 360 25.55 0.21 -10.66
N THR A 361 25.40 0.14 -9.34
CA THR A 361 24.22 0.64 -8.62
C THR A 361 24.23 2.17 -8.38
N ALA A 362 25.19 2.90 -8.94
CA ALA A 362 25.23 4.36 -8.89
C ALA A 362 25.88 4.91 -10.17
N SER A 363 25.50 6.12 -10.54
CA SER A 363 25.92 6.81 -11.76
C SER A 363 26.03 8.32 -11.53
N ALA A 364 26.79 8.99 -12.39
CA ALA A 364 26.92 10.44 -12.42
C ALA A 364 26.87 10.97 -13.86
N SER A 365 26.41 12.21 -14.04
CA SER A 365 26.42 12.84 -15.36
C SER A 365 27.84 13.14 -15.86
N GLY A 366 28.01 13.15 -17.19
CA GLY A 366 29.20 13.72 -17.82
C GLY A 366 29.24 15.24 -17.69
N ASP A 367 30.43 15.81 -17.80
CA ASP A 367 30.69 17.25 -17.58
C ASP A 367 30.27 18.15 -18.77
N SER A 368 29.42 17.64 -19.65
CA SER A 368 28.84 18.33 -20.80
C SER A 368 27.47 18.97 -20.55
N ILE A 369 26.77 18.60 -19.47
CA ILE A 369 25.44 19.17 -19.17
C ILE A 369 25.58 20.64 -18.74
N ARG A 370 24.83 21.52 -19.40
CA ARG A 370 24.83 22.98 -19.18
C ARG A 370 23.42 23.53 -19.13
N THR A 371 23.21 24.59 -18.36
CA THR A 371 22.00 25.42 -18.45
C THR A 371 21.97 26.20 -19.79
N LEU A 372 20.82 26.82 -20.12
CA LEU A 372 20.47 27.21 -21.49
C LEU A 372 21.15 28.48 -22.05
N THR A 373 21.14 29.59 -21.31
CA THR A 373 21.45 30.95 -21.80
C THR A 373 22.71 31.56 -21.17
N ALA A 374 23.03 31.18 -19.93
CA ALA A 374 24.22 31.58 -19.18
C ALA A 374 24.90 30.31 -18.63
N PRO A 375 25.45 29.45 -19.52
CA PRO A 375 25.60 28.01 -19.32
C PRO A 375 26.49 27.61 -18.13
N GLY A 376 25.86 27.41 -16.97
CA GLY A 376 26.49 26.85 -15.78
C GLY A 376 26.70 25.34 -15.90
N THR A 377 27.80 24.83 -15.35
CA THR A 377 28.10 23.39 -15.32
C THR A 377 27.16 22.68 -14.35
N VAL A 378 26.50 21.61 -14.80
CA VAL A 378 25.59 20.81 -13.97
C VAL A 378 26.14 19.38 -13.82
N LYS A 379 26.27 18.94 -12.56
CA LYS A 379 26.65 17.58 -12.19
C LYS A 379 25.50 16.91 -11.42
N ILE A 380 25.08 15.74 -11.88
CA ILE A 380 23.97 14.97 -11.30
C ILE A 380 24.50 13.64 -10.81
N PHE A 381 24.04 13.20 -9.64
CA PHE A 381 24.38 11.91 -9.03
C PHE A 381 23.09 11.16 -8.76
N ALA A 382 23.04 9.88 -9.13
CA ALA A 382 21.88 9.02 -8.89
C ALA A 382 22.32 7.62 -8.45
N SER A 383 21.50 6.97 -7.62
CA SER A 383 21.76 5.61 -7.12
C SER A 383 20.51 4.76 -7.19
N ALA A 384 20.65 3.54 -7.70
CA ALA A 384 19.58 2.57 -7.78
C ALA A 384 19.20 2.02 -6.38
N PRO A 385 17.94 1.62 -6.18
CA PRO A 385 17.50 0.98 -4.94
C PRO A 385 18.36 -0.24 -4.61
N VAL A 386 18.96 -0.24 -3.40
CA VAL A 386 19.81 -1.33 -2.89
C VAL A 386 19.27 -1.85 -1.56
N ALA A 387 19.43 -3.15 -1.32
CA ALA A 387 18.93 -3.83 -0.12
C ALA A 387 19.77 -3.59 1.16
N TYR A 388 20.76 -2.68 1.11
CA TYR A 388 21.67 -2.37 2.20
C TYR A 388 21.86 -0.86 2.34
N SER A 389 22.18 -0.39 3.55
CA SER A 389 22.46 1.04 3.78
C SER A 389 23.78 1.44 3.12
N SER A 390 23.72 2.40 2.19
CA SER A 390 24.88 2.96 1.49
C SER A 390 24.88 4.48 1.59
N ASP A 391 26.00 5.07 2.01
CA ASP A 391 26.16 6.52 2.08
C ASP A 391 26.63 7.05 0.72
N VAL A 392 25.72 7.57 -0.08
CA VAL A 392 26.01 8.07 -1.44
C VAL A 392 27.07 9.18 -1.45
N TYR A 393 27.13 9.99 -0.40
CA TYR A 393 28.11 11.07 -0.27
C TYR A 393 29.52 10.53 -0.07
N LEU A 394 29.67 9.63 0.91
CA LEU A 394 30.96 9.01 1.23
C LEU A 394 31.43 8.05 0.13
N ASN A 395 30.51 7.32 -0.49
CA ASN A 395 30.85 6.27 -1.45
C ASN A 395 31.12 6.79 -2.86
N TYR A 396 30.43 7.87 -3.29
CA TYR A 396 30.51 8.38 -4.66
C TYR A 396 30.78 9.88 -4.74
N ILE A 397 29.94 10.75 -4.15
CA ILE A 397 29.94 12.19 -4.45
C ILE A 397 31.30 12.85 -4.13
N VAL A 398 31.85 12.66 -2.93
CA VAL A 398 33.16 13.27 -2.59
C VAL A 398 34.31 12.76 -3.44
N LYS A 399 34.22 11.53 -3.94
CA LYS A 399 35.27 10.90 -4.75
C LYS A 399 35.21 11.33 -6.22
N ILE A 400 34.03 11.66 -6.73
CA ILE A 400 33.82 12.10 -8.12
C ILE A 400 34.00 13.62 -8.25
N LEU A 401 33.69 14.39 -7.19
CA LEU A 401 33.95 15.84 -7.14
C LEU A 401 35.35 16.19 -6.63
N GLU A 402 36.07 15.22 -6.05
CA GLU A 402 37.34 15.39 -5.32
C GLU A 402 37.32 16.49 -4.23
N LYS A 403 36.12 16.81 -3.72
CA LYS A 403 35.85 17.87 -2.74
C LYS A 403 35.24 17.30 -1.46
N SER A 404 35.61 17.88 -0.32
CA SER A 404 34.93 17.59 0.96
C SER A 404 33.57 18.30 0.99
N MET A 405 32.51 17.61 1.43
CA MET A 405 31.14 18.12 1.38
C MET A 405 30.56 18.35 2.78
N GLN A 406 29.79 19.42 2.93
CA GLN A 406 28.89 19.65 4.05
C GLN A 406 27.46 19.33 3.60
N VAL A 407 26.78 18.45 4.33
CA VAL A 407 25.49 17.88 3.92
C VAL A 407 24.42 18.20 4.96
N TYR A 408 23.41 18.98 4.55
CA TYR A 408 22.25 19.24 5.36
C TYR A 408 21.29 18.05 5.37
N THR A 409 20.92 17.64 6.56
CA THR A 409 19.93 16.58 6.79
C THR A 409 19.21 16.91 8.10
N PRO A 410 17.97 17.45 8.04
CA PRO A 410 17.11 17.64 9.20
C PRO A 410 17.09 16.37 10.06
N GLY A 411 17.60 16.51 11.29
CA GLY A 411 17.87 15.45 12.24
C GLY A 411 18.91 15.90 13.28
N THR A 412 19.31 14.98 14.15
CA THR A 412 20.33 15.17 15.20
C THR A 412 21.52 14.22 14.98
N THR A 413 22.52 14.27 15.86
CA THR A 413 23.65 13.31 15.88
C THR A 413 23.25 11.85 16.09
N THR A 414 22.02 11.57 16.54
CA THR A 414 21.48 10.20 16.71
C THR A 414 20.57 9.75 15.57
N THR A 415 20.10 10.67 14.70
CA THR A 415 19.20 10.35 13.56
C THR A 415 19.85 10.55 12.19
N VAL A 416 21.14 10.92 12.15
CA VAL A 416 21.92 11.16 10.92
C VAL A 416 23.20 10.31 10.97
N LEU A 417 23.58 9.71 9.84
CA LEU A 417 24.80 8.90 9.67
C LEU A 417 26.02 9.64 10.20
N ARG A 418 26.92 8.93 10.88
CA ARG A 418 28.11 9.54 11.49
C ARG A 418 28.93 10.30 10.43
N LYS A 419 29.39 11.50 10.79
CA LYS A 419 30.32 12.29 9.96
C LYS A 419 31.58 11.46 9.68
N SER A 420 32.07 11.51 8.44
CA SER A 420 33.37 10.91 8.10
C SER A 420 34.42 12.00 8.06
N CYS A 421 35.39 11.91 8.95
CA CYS A 421 36.52 12.85 9.06
C CYS A 421 37.88 12.17 8.83
N ALA A 422 37.88 10.89 8.44
CA ALA A 422 39.08 10.11 8.17
C ALA A 422 39.47 10.18 6.68
N GLY A 423 40.75 10.37 6.40
CA GLY A 423 41.25 10.62 5.05
C GLY A 423 41.18 12.09 4.61
N PRO A 424 41.59 12.40 3.36
CA PRO A 424 41.64 13.76 2.84
C PRO A 424 40.24 14.33 2.53
N LEU A 425 39.34 13.48 2.05
CA LEU A 425 37.96 13.83 1.68
C LEU A 425 37.00 13.54 2.83
N LYS A 426 36.21 14.54 3.22
CA LYS A 426 35.36 14.52 4.42
C LYS A 426 33.89 14.72 4.06
N VAL A 427 33.00 14.08 4.84
CA VAL A 427 31.56 14.29 4.77
C VAL A 427 31.05 14.73 6.13
N GLU A 428 30.81 16.03 6.26
CA GLU A 428 30.33 16.67 7.49
C GLU A 428 28.82 16.86 7.44
N ASN A 429 28.14 16.71 8.59
CA ASN A 429 26.70 16.93 8.69
C ASN A 429 26.44 18.38 9.10
N VAL A 430 25.61 19.07 8.32
CA VAL A 430 24.86 20.23 8.82
C VAL A 430 23.58 19.67 9.43
N LEU A 431 23.43 19.81 10.74
CA LEU A 431 22.23 19.44 11.47
C LEU A 431 21.33 20.68 11.61
N GLY A 432 20.02 20.48 11.81
CA GLY A 432 19.11 21.59 12.07
C GLY A 432 19.12 22.04 13.54
N PRO A 433 18.42 23.14 13.87
CA PRO A 433 17.73 24.05 12.94
C PRO A 433 18.71 24.80 12.03
N ILE A 434 18.20 25.42 10.97
CA ILE A 434 18.98 26.29 10.07
C ILE A 434 18.29 27.65 9.94
N THR A 435 19.04 28.68 9.57
CA THR A 435 18.47 29.97 9.16
C THR A 435 18.57 30.11 7.65
N VAL A 436 17.46 30.46 7.00
CA VAL A 436 17.45 30.90 5.60
C VAL A 436 17.09 32.38 5.61
N LYS A 437 18.01 33.21 5.07
CA LYS A 437 18.01 34.68 5.20
C LYS A 437 17.96 35.15 6.65
N ASP A 438 16.76 35.38 7.17
CA ASP A 438 16.41 35.93 8.48
C ASP A 438 15.50 34.98 9.30
N THR A 439 15.11 33.85 8.71
CA THR A 439 14.08 32.96 9.26
C THR A 439 14.69 31.62 9.69
N GLU A 440 14.54 31.25 10.97
CA GLU A 440 14.91 29.93 11.47
C GLU A 440 13.88 28.87 11.06
N ILE A 441 14.35 27.70 10.59
CA ILE A 441 13.54 26.54 10.20
C ILE A 441 13.80 25.39 11.19
N PRO A 442 12.79 24.98 11.99
CA PRO A 442 12.93 23.90 12.97
C PRO A 442 13.18 22.51 12.34
N ILE A 443 13.98 21.69 13.03
CA ILE A 443 14.35 20.31 12.61
C ILE A 443 13.13 19.48 12.17
N GLY A 444 12.06 19.51 12.97
CA GLY A 444 10.84 18.72 12.74
C GLY A 444 9.88 19.30 11.71
N GLN A 445 10.26 20.38 11.02
CA GLN A 445 9.43 21.10 10.05
C GLN A 445 10.15 21.31 8.71
N ASP A 446 11.23 20.60 8.38
CA ASP A 446 11.92 20.71 7.09
C ASP A 446 12.03 19.36 6.35
N SER A 447 11.56 19.32 5.10
CA SER A 447 11.76 18.17 4.21
C SER A 447 13.07 18.25 3.42
N ALA A 448 13.63 19.45 3.24
CA ALA A 448 14.76 19.71 2.37
C ALA A 448 16.02 18.95 2.75
N ARG A 449 16.78 18.53 1.73
CA ARG A 449 18.11 17.94 1.84
C ARG A 449 18.98 18.64 0.80
N TRP A 450 20.08 19.25 1.22
CA TRP A 450 20.98 19.97 0.33
C TRP A 450 22.43 19.80 0.78
N SER A 451 23.38 20.12 -0.07
CA SER A 451 24.80 20.07 0.28
C SER A 451 25.64 21.07 -0.52
N VAL A 452 26.80 21.43 0.04
CA VAL A 452 27.79 22.35 -0.54
C VAL A 452 29.21 21.80 -0.32
N PRO A 453 30.19 22.13 -1.17
CA PRO A 453 31.59 21.89 -0.86
C PRO A 453 32.01 22.72 0.37
N LYS A 454 32.96 22.21 1.15
CA LYS A 454 33.38 22.84 2.41
C LYS A 454 34.27 24.07 2.22
N SER A 455 35.12 24.07 1.19
CA SER A 455 36.15 25.09 0.97
C SER A 455 35.91 25.95 -0.27
N ASP A 456 35.04 25.51 -1.17
CA ASP A 456 34.94 26.02 -2.54
C ASP A 456 33.49 26.38 -2.84
N ILE A 457 33.24 27.55 -3.42
CA ILE A 457 31.89 28.09 -3.65
C ILE A 457 31.26 27.64 -4.99
N ASP A 458 31.85 26.64 -5.64
CA ASP A 458 31.60 26.30 -7.05
C ASP A 458 30.20 25.69 -7.32
N PHE A 459 29.60 25.04 -6.31
CA PHE A 459 28.37 24.25 -6.48
C PHE A 459 27.45 24.31 -5.26
N VAL A 460 26.14 24.27 -5.51
CA VAL A 460 25.11 23.90 -4.54
C VAL A 460 24.33 22.70 -5.08
N CYS A 461 24.07 21.72 -4.23
CA CYS A 461 23.35 20.50 -4.61
C CYS A 461 22.03 20.41 -3.83
N LEU A 462 20.89 20.48 -4.53
CA LEU A 462 19.62 19.97 -3.98
C LEU A 462 19.65 18.44 -4.02
N SER A 463 18.98 17.76 -3.09
CA SER A 463 18.99 16.30 -3.01
C SER A 463 17.66 15.70 -2.61
N ASN A 464 17.30 14.59 -3.23
CA ASN A 464 16.08 13.83 -2.92
C ASN A 464 16.21 13.01 -1.63
N THR A 465 17.46 12.65 -1.26
CA THR A 465 17.79 11.91 -0.06
C THR A 465 18.79 12.67 0.82
N GLY A 466 18.77 12.40 2.12
CA GLY A 466 19.74 12.92 3.09
C GLY A 466 20.58 11.81 3.70
N ARG A 467 21.54 12.17 4.55
CA ARG A 467 22.35 11.21 5.33
C ARG A 467 21.58 10.67 6.54
N THR A 468 20.26 10.52 6.46
CA THR A 468 19.43 10.07 7.58
C THR A 468 19.82 8.64 7.96
N LEU A 469 20.01 8.36 9.25
CA LEU A 469 20.05 6.98 9.72
C LEU A 469 18.67 6.36 9.45
N ARG A 470 18.63 5.14 8.92
CA ARG A 470 17.50 4.25 9.27
C ARG A 470 17.48 4.21 10.80
N VAL A 471 16.43 4.77 11.40
CA VAL A 471 16.22 4.64 12.85
C VAL A 471 16.24 3.15 13.16
N THR A 472 16.90 2.77 14.26
CA THR A 472 17.05 1.36 14.65
C THR A 472 15.69 0.69 14.67
N SER A 473 15.55 -0.40 13.90
CA SER A 473 14.33 -1.20 13.84
C SER A 473 13.92 -1.65 15.24
N VAL A 474 12.62 -1.61 15.53
CA VAL A 474 12.12 -2.04 16.82
C VAL A 474 12.09 -3.56 16.85
N GLU A 475 12.90 -4.15 17.73
CA GLU A 475 12.91 -5.60 17.93
C GLU A 475 11.69 -6.03 18.75
N TYR A 476 10.53 -6.12 18.10
CA TYR A 476 9.30 -6.62 18.69
C TYR A 476 9.50 -8.04 19.25
N GLN A 477 9.45 -8.14 20.57
CA GLN A 477 9.64 -9.36 21.36
C GLN A 477 8.76 -9.24 22.60
N CYS A 478 8.56 -10.34 23.34
CA CYS A 478 7.99 -10.28 24.68
C CYS A 478 9.03 -9.64 25.62
N ILE A 479 8.63 -8.64 26.42
CA ILE A 479 9.51 -7.88 27.31
C ILE A 479 8.90 -7.79 28.70
N GLU A 480 9.72 -7.95 29.74
CA GLU A 480 9.40 -7.69 31.15
C GLU A 480 10.49 -6.80 31.77
N ASN A 481 10.10 -5.70 32.40
CA ASN A 481 11.03 -4.75 33.06
C ASN A 481 12.23 -4.35 32.17
N ALA A 482 11.96 -4.03 30.90
CA ALA A 482 12.93 -3.76 29.83
C ALA A 482 13.89 -4.91 29.42
N ASN A 483 13.71 -6.13 29.92
CA ASN A 483 14.44 -7.33 29.50
C ASN A 483 13.62 -8.11 28.46
N ASN A 484 14.26 -8.54 27.36
CA ASN A 484 13.65 -9.49 26.44
C ASN A 484 13.45 -10.83 27.17
N VAL A 485 12.24 -11.37 27.10
CA VAL A 485 11.90 -12.69 27.63
C VAL A 485 11.41 -13.59 26.51
N ASP A 486 11.75 -14.87 26.61
CA ASP A 486 11.42 -15.85 25.58
C ASP A 486 9.91 -16.11 25.48
N TRP A 487 9.24 -16.14 26.63
CA TRP A 487 7.79 -16.13 26.78
C TRP A 487 7.39 -15.57 28.16
N PHE A 488 6.11 -15.24 28.34
CA PHE A 488 5.51 -15.02 29.67
C PHE A 488 4.02 -15.38 29.66
N PHE A 489 3.49 -15.73 30.83
CA PHE A 489 2.06 -15.90 31.08
C PHE A 489 1.61 -14.83 32.10
N VAL A 490 0.48 -14.15 31.85
CA VAL A 490 -0.15 -13.23 32.82
C VAL A 490 -1.57 -13.69 33.12
N TYR A 491 -1.92 -13.78 34.40
CA TYR A 491 -3.28 -13.89 34.88
C TYR A 491 -3.73 -12.54 35.43
N LYS A 492 -4.66 -11.91 34.74
CA LYS A 492 -5.31 -10.67 35.13
C LYS A 492 -6.55 -11.02 35.96
N LEU A 493 -6.66 -10.47 37.16
CA LEU A 493 -7.69 -10.79 38.15
C LEU A 493 -9.01 -10.06 37.87
N PRO A 494 -10.16 -10.48 38.42
CA PRO A 494 -11.43 -9.78 38.18
C PRO A 494 -11.52 -8.47 38.99
N GLY A 495 -12.42 -7.57 38.57
CA GLY A 495 -12.76 -6.34 39.32
C GLY A 495 -11.70 -5.23 39.32
N GLY A 496 -10.65 -5.33 38.52
CA GLY A 496 -9.56 -4.34 38.52
C GLY A 496 -8.50 -4.57 37.45
N LYS A 497 -7.35 -3.90 37.62
CA LYS A 497 -6.16 -4.03 36.77
C LYS A 497 -5.15 -5.06 37.31
N SER A 498 -5.30 -5.46 38.56
CA SER A 498 -4.31 -6.24 39.29
C SER A 498 -4.14 -7.65 38.70
N SER A 499 -2.93 -8.17 38.78
CA SER A 499 -2.50 -9.35 38.04
C SER A 499 -1.32 -10.06 38.72
N HIS A 500 -1.11 -11.32 38.35
CA HIS A 500 0.13 -12.05 38.55
C HIS A 500 0.68 -12.47 37.19
N TYR A 501 2.00 -12.61 37.08
CA TYR A 501 2.65 -13.19 35.91
C TYR A 501 3.64 -14.28 36.31
N LEU A 502 4.10 -15.04 35.31
CA LEU A 502 5.25 -15.93 35.39
C LEU A 502 5.99 -15.97 34.04
N LYS A 503 7.30 -16.13 34.10
CA LYS A 503 8.25 -16.19 32.98
C LYS A 503 9.19 -17.41 33.16
N PRO A 504 9.96 -17.85 32.14
CA PRO A 504 10.78 -19.06 32.26
C PRO A 504 11.76 -19.00 33.43
N GLY A 505 11.70 -20.02 34.30
CA GLY A 505 12.53 -20.16 35.49
C GLY A 505 11.90 -19.69 36.81
N ASP A 506 10.72 -19.03 36.78
CA ASP A 506 10.04 -18.61 38.01
C ASP A 506 9.54 -19.80 38.85
N ALA A 507 9.84 -19.78 40.16
CA ALA A 507 9.45 -20.85 41.09
C ALA A 507 8.01 -20.72 41.66
N ASP A 508 7.43 -19.51 41.57
CA ASP A 508 6.06 -19.17 41.93
C ASP A 508 5.58 -17.96 41.11
N TRP A 509 4.27 -17.73 41.09
CA TRP A 509 3.67 -16.51 40.53
C TRP A 509 4.30 -15.24 41.10
N ALA A 510 4.39 -14.18 40.30
CA ALA A 510 4.88 -12.87 40.72
C ALA A 510 4.06 -12.24 41.87
N ALA A 511 4.59 -11.18 42.48
CA ALA A 511 3.83 -10.34 43.41
C ALA A 511 2.67 -9.64 42.68
N LEU A 512 1.59 -9.34 43.41
CA LEU A 512 0.41 -8.66 42.88
C LEU A 512 0.76 -7.27 42.35
N ALA A 513 0.42 -6.99 41.09
CA ALA A 513 0.65 -5.67 40.47
C ALA A 513 -0.37 -5.38 39.35
N ASP A 514 -0.64 -4.10 39.09
CA ASP A 514 -1.52 -3.69 38.00
C ASP A 514 -0.87 -3.92 36.63
N ILE A 515 -1.58 -4.61 35.74
CA ILE A 515 -1.08 -5.16 34.46
C ILE A 515 -0.49 -4.13 33.48
N ASP A 516 -0.86 -2.87 33.63
CA ASP A 516 -0.40 -1.73 32.83
C ASP A 516 0.64 -0.84 33.56
N ALA A 517 1.10 -1.23 34.75
CA ALA A 517 2.24 -0.58 35.39
C ALA A 517 3.53 -0.83 34.59
N ALA A 518 4.41 0.18 34.53
CA ALA A 518 5.46 0.28 33.50
C ALA A 518 6.32 -0.98 33.27
N GLN A 519 6.70 -1.66 34.35
CA GLN A 519 7.59 -2.83 34.31
C GLN A 519 6.87 -4.16 34.09
N GLN A 520 5.53 -4.20 34.10
CA GLN A 520 4.77 -5.43 33.89
C GLN A 520 4.86 -5.92 32.45
N PRO A 521 4.76 -7.24 32.19
CA PRO A 521 5.05 -7.80 30.87
C PRO A 521 4.19 -7.26 29.73
N ILE A 522 2.88 -7.04 29.97
CA ILE A 522 1.96 -6.52 28.96
C ILE A 522 2.27 -5.06 28.62
N HIS A 523 2.49 -4.20 29.64
CA HIS A 523 2.93 -2.83 29.40
C HIS A 523 4.27 -2.81 28.65
N SER A 524 5.30 -3.46 29.20
CA SER A 524 6.67 -3.47 28.63
C SER A 524 6.67 -3.95 27.17
N THR A 525 5.93 -5.01 26.85
CA THR A 525 5.81 -5.55 25.49
C THR A 525 5.07 -4.58 24.56
N MET A 526 3.86 -4.13 24.91
CA MET A 526 3.07 -3.25 24.03
C MET A 526 3.70 -1.87 23.87
N ASN A 527 4.43 -1.38 24.88
CA ASN A 527 5.08 -0.07 24.84
C ASN A 527 6.21 0.02 23.80
N THR A 528 6.74 -1.11 23.32
CA THR A 528 7.65 -1.14 22.15
C THR A 528 7.04 -0.43 20.94
N TYR A 529 5.74 -0.65 20.69
CA TYR A 529 4.98 0.03 19.66
C TYR A 529 4.54 1.43 20.11
N PHE A 530 3.90 1.56 21.27
CA PHE A 530 3.30 2.84 21.67
C PHE A 530 4.32 3.97 21.89
N ASN A 531 5.56 3.64 22.25
CA ASN A 531 6.68 4.58 22.39
C ASN A 531 7.62 4.60 21.16
N SER A 532 7.31 3.86 20.08
CA SER A 532 8.10 3.91 18.84
C SER A 532 7.93 5.26 18.13
N GLY A 533 9.04 5.81 17.64
CA GLY A 533 9.04 6.96 16.73
C GLY A 533 8.65 6.62 15.29
N ASN A 534 8.58 5.33 14.91
CA ASN A 534 8.28 4.86 13.55
C ASN A 534 7.19 3.78 13.60
N LYS A 535 6.03 4.10 14.19
CA LYS A 535 4.90 3.15 14.34
C LYS A 535 4.49 2.52 13.02
N ASP A 536 4.50 3.30 11.96
CA ASP A 536 4.18 2.90 10.58
C ASP A 536 5.10 1.77 10.04
N ASN A 537 6.29 1.55 10.62
CA ASN A 537 7.17 0.45 10.24
C ASN A 537 6.75 -0.91 10.81
N ALA A 538 5.87 -0.97 11.81
CA ALA A 538 5.43 -2.26 12.33
C ALA A 538 4.54 -2.99 11.31
N ASN A 539 4.73 -4.30 11.16
CA ASN A 539 3.69 -5.18 10.67
C ASN A 539 2.86 -5.62 11.88
N ILE A 540 1.53 -5.53 11.77
CA ILE A 540 0.60 -5.81 12.87
C ILE A 540 -0.58 -6.63 12.34
N ILE A 541 -0.97 -7.68 13.06
CA ILE A 541 -2.23 -8.39 12.85
C ILE A 541 -2.89 -8.56 14.22
N LEU A 542 -4.09 -7.99 14.40
CA LEU A 542 -4.89 -8.15 15.62
C LEU A 542 -6.17 -8.89 15.27
N TYR A 543 -6.50 -9.90 16.06
CA TYR A 543 -7.73 -10.67 15.93
C TYR A 543 -8.45 -10.81 17.26
N SER A 544 -9.78 -10.79 17.23
CA SER A 544 -10.66 -10.96 18.39
C SER A 544 -12.11 -11.03 17.93
N ASN A 545 -12.91 -11.95 18.49
CA ASN A 545 -14.38 -11.89 18.36
C ASN A 545 -15.03 -10.82 19.27
N TYR A 546 -14.26 -10.21 20.18
CA TYR A 546 -14.72 -9.10 21.02
C TYR A 546 -13.67 -7.97 21.03
N PRO A 547 -13.45 -7.30 19.89
CA PRO A 547 -12.45 -6.25 19.75
C PRO A 547 -12.88 -4.94 20.45
N PRO A 548 -11.98 -3.95 20.58
CA PRO A 548 -12.30 -2.62 21.10
C PRO A 548 -13.54 -1.99 20.44
N HIS A 549 -14.26 -1.16 21.20
CA HIS A 549 -15.46 -0.40 20.77
C HIS A 549 -16.71 -1.21 20.33
N PHE A 550 -16.63 -2.53 20.16
CA PHE A 550 -17.80 -3.35 19.78
C PHE A 550 -18.84 -3.43 20.91
N LYS A 551 -20.13 -3.43 20.55
CA LYS A 551 -21.22 -3.42 21.56
C LYS A 551 -21.55 -4.80 22.15
N PHE A 552 -21.17 -5.87 21.45
CA PHE A 552 -21.45 -7.26 21.78
C PHE A 552 -20.34 -8.17 21.22
N GLU A 553 -20.27 -9.40 21.75
CA GLU A 553 -19.35 -10.44 21.28
C GLU A 553 -19.86 -11.07 19.98
N LEU A 554 -18.98 -11.27 19.00
CA LEU A 554 -19.33 -11.80 17.69
C LEU A 554 -19.52 -13.34 17.77
N PRO A 555 -20.64 -13.91 17.27
CA PRO A 555 -21.01 -15.32 17.43
C PRO A 555 -20.29 -16.23 16.41
N MET A 556 -18.97 -16.09 16.35
CA MET A 556 -18.05 -16.78 15.45
C MET A 556 -16.89 -17.38 16.26
N SER A 557 -15.77 -17.71 15.59
CA SER A 557 -14.56 -18.21 16.24
C SER A 557 -14.14 -17.34 17.45
N PRO A 558 -13.96 -17.91 18.66
CA PRO A 558 -13.62 -17.15 19.87
C PRO A 558 -12.18 -16.62 19.89
N GLY A 559 -11.37 -16.96 18.89
CA GLY A 559 -9.96 -16.60 18.74
C GLY A 559 -9.66 -15.13 19.00
N LYS A 560 -8.66 -14.85 19.84
CA LYS A 560 -8.11 -13.52 20.08
C LYS A 560 -6.58 -13.54 20.17
N GLY A 561 -5.93 -12.48 19.72
CA GLY A 561 -4.48 -12.35 19.78
C GLY A 561 -3.90 -11.18 18.98
N VAL A 562 -2.59 -11.03 19.15
CA VAL A 562 -1.74 -9.97 18.60
C VAL A 562 -0.51 -10.60 17.99
N ILE A 563 -0.20 -10.28 16.74
CA ILE A 563 1.07 -10.60 16.08
C ILE A 563 1.73 -9.29 15.66
N MET A 564 3.02 -9.13 15.99
CA MET A 564 3.78 -7.90 15.69
C MET A 564 5.24 -8.20 15.37
N ALA A 565 5.76 -7.60 14.29
CA ALA A 565 7.14 -7.74 13.81
C ALA A 565 7.56 -6.56 12.89
N GLU A 566 8.85 -6.27 12.76
CA GLU A 566 9.40 -5.28 11.81
C GLU A 566 10.53 -5.93 10.98
N ASP A 567 11.78 -5.59 11.27
CA ASP A 567 12.99 -6.10 10.62
C ASP A 567 13.74 -7.08 11.56
N ASN A 568 14.92 -7.55 11.16
CA ASN A 568 15.81 -8.43 11.94
C ASN A 568 15.28 -9.86 12.24
N ASN A 569 14.23 -10.33 11.55
CA ASN A 569 13.66 -11.69 11.73
C ASN A 569 13.22 -11.97 13.18
N LYS A 570 12.63 -10.96 13.85
CA LYS A 570 12.07 -11.05 15.21
C LYS A 570 10.63 -10.53 15.24
N GLY A 571 9.81 -11.16 16.09
CA GLY A 571 8.46 -10.69 16.42
C GLY A 571 7.93 -11.43 17.66
N PHE A 572 6.72 -11.09 18.08
CA PHE A 572 5.99 -11.85 19.09
C PHE A 572 4.59 -12.26 18.63
N TRP A 573 4.09 -13.35 19.21
CA TRP A 573 2.67 -13.69 19.22
C TRP A 573 2.17 -13.69 20.66
N LEU A 574 1.11 -12.91 20.90
CA LEU A 574 0.43 -12.79 22.18
C LEU A 574 -1.01 -13.25 22.01
N VAL A 575 -1.35 -14.40 22.58
CA VAL A 575 -2.72 -14.95 22.62
C VAL A 575 -3.35 -14.61 23.97
N HIS A 576 -4.66 -14.30 23.99
CA HIS A 576 -5.34 -13.82 25.21
C HIS A 576 -6.83 -14.12 25.25
N THR A 577 -7.41 -14.18 26.45
CA THR A 577 -8.87 -14.30 26.63
C THR A 577 -9.56 -12.98 26.98
N ALA A 578 -8.80 -11.88 27.10
CA ALA A 578 -9.34 -10.56 27.42
C ALA A 578 -10.28 -10.02 26.33
N LYS A 579 -11.38 -9.39 26.76
CA LYS A 579 -12.34 -8.68 25.90
C LYS A 579 -11.88 -7.23 25.69
N TYR A 580 -12.28 -6.59 24.59
CA TYR A 580 -11.96 -5.18 24.28
C TYR A 580 -10.45 -4.84 24.17
N PHE A 581 -9.58 -5.81 23.87
CA PHE A 581 -8.12 -5.66 23.87
C PHE A 581 -7.46 -6.12 22.56
N PRO A 582 -6.30 -5.54 22.16
CA PRO A 582 -5.76 -4.25 22.57
C PRO A 582 -6.39 -3.07 21.81
N ASN A 583 -6.55 -1.91 22.47
CA ASN A 583 -6.94 -0.67 21.78
C ASN A 583 -5.69 0.06 21.22
N MET A 584 -5.46 -0.05 19.91
CA MET A 584 -4.32 0.60 19.23
C MET A 584 -4.56 2.08 18.85
N ALA A 585 -5.76 2.62 19.07
CA ALA A 585 -6.08 4.01 18.74
C ALA A 585 -5.75 5.01 19.88
N GLY A 586 -5.41 4.51 21.08
CA GLY A 586 -5.04 5.32 22.25
C GLY A 586 -3.53 5.38 22.50
N ALA A 587 -3.17 5.73 23.73
CA ALA A 587 -1.82 5.59 24.28
C ALA A 587 -1.67 4.28 25.07
N ILE A 588 -0.44 3.97 25.53
CA ILE A 588 -0.15 2.75 26.29
C ILE A 588 -1.03 2.58 27.55
N GLY A 589 -1.34 3.68 28.25
CA GLY A 589 -2.21 3.68 29.43
C GLY A 589 -3.70 3.44 29.15
N ASP A 590 -4.13 3.48 27.89
CA ASP A 590 -5.53 3.24 27.51
C ASP A 590 -5.87 1.75 27.35
N LEU A 591 -4.87 0.86 27.33
CA LEU A 591 -5.09 -0.58 27.11
C LEU A 591 -6.03 -1.22 28.15
N PHE A 592 -6.03 -0.70 29.38
CA PHE A 592 -6.85 -1.18 30.49
C PHE A 592 -7.65 -0.04 31.16
N SER A 593 -7.93 1.06 30.45
CA SER A 593 -8.76 2.17 30.96
C SER A 593 -10.27 1.87 30.94
N ASN A 594 -10.69 0.91 30.11
CA ASN A 594 -12.09 0.50 29.97
C ASN A 594 -12.50 -0.53 31.04
N GLU A 595 -13.56 -0.22 31.81
CA GLU A 595 -14.13 -1.11 32.82
C GLU A 595 -14.45 -2.51 32.27
N LYS A 596 -14.86 -2.61 31.00
CA LYS A 596 -15.16 -3.91 30.36
C LYS A 596 -13.93 -4.79 30.12
N THR A 597 -12.74 -4.21 30.13
CA THR A 597 -11.44 -4.93 30.08
C THR A 597 -10.98 -5.30 31.51
N THR A 598 -11.32 -4.48 32.52
CA THR A 598 -10.95 -4.71 33.93
C THR A 598 -11.98 -5.52 34.73
N LYS A 599 -13.20 -5.73 34.23
CA LYS A 599 -14.26 -6.47 34.94
C LYS A 599 -13.94 -7.96 35.13
N ASP A 600 -13.82 -8.72 34.04
CA ASP A 600 -13.64 -10.17 34.09
C ASP A 600 -12.15 -10.52 34.22
N ALA A 601 -11.82 -11.62 34.89
CA ALA A 601 -10.48 -12.21 34.86
C ALA A 601 -10.15 -12.73 33.45
N ALA A 602 -8.87 -12.65 33.08
CA ALA A 602 -8.40 -13.04 31.76
C ALA A 602 -6.94 -13.50 31.79
N ALA A 603 -6.59 -14.42 30.91
CA ALA A 603 -5.24 -14.92 30.76
C ALA A 603 -4.61 -14.43 29.45
N PHE A 604 -3.29 -14.29 29.47
CA PHE A 604 -2.44 -13.85 28.36
C PHE A 604 -1.19 -14.73 28.30
N LEU A 605 -0.77 -15.15 27.10
CA LEU A 605 0.48 -15.85 26.86
C LEU A 605 1.21 -15.18 25.69
N CYS A 606 2.34 -14.54 25.97
CA CYS A 606 3.24 -13.97 24.97
C CYS A 606 4.37 -14.96 24.72
N MET A 607 4.73 -15.17 23.45
CA MET A 607 5.89 -15.96 23.04
C MET A 607 6.67 -15.23 21.93
N THR A 608 7.99 -15.14 22.10
CA THR A 608 8.92 -14.47 21.18
C THR A 608 9.38 -15.44 20.10
N TYR A 609 9.37 -15.03 18.83
CA TYR A 609 9.60 -15.89 17.68
C TYR A 609 10.48 -15.26 16.60
N SER A 610 11.02 -16.12 15.73
CA SER A 610 11.51 -15.70 14.43
C SER A 610 10.35 -15.41 13.46
N ASP A 611 10.60 -14.59 12.43
CA ASP A 611 9.63 -14.30 11.37
C ASP A 611 9.24 -15.57 10.58
N VAL A 612 10.18 -16.53 10.41
CA VAL A 612 9.88 -17.88 9.92
C VAL A 612 8.87 -18.62 10.80
N ASN A 613 9.05 -18.61 12.12
CA ASN A 613 8.15 -19.30 13.03
C ASN A 613 6.80 -18.58 13.14
N LEU A 614 6.75 -17.23 13.09
CA LEU A 614 5.49 -16.48 13.02
C LEU A 614 4.67 -16.81 11.77
N ARG A 615 5.30 -16.99 10.59
CA ARG A 615 4.59 -17.46 9.39
C ARG A 615 4.03 -18.88 9.56
N ALA A 616 4.80 -19.79 10.17
CA ALA A 616 4.33 -21.14 10.48
C ALA A 616 3.14 -21.12 11.46
N ILE A 617 3.15 -20.22 12.44
CA ILE A 617 2.07 -20.01 13.41
C ILE A 617 0.83 -19.41 12.74
N ALA A 618 1.00 -18.37 11.92
CA ALA A 618 -0.08 -17.75 11.16
C ALA A 618 -0.86 -18.78 10.33
N LYS A 619 -0.14 -19.67 9.63
CA LYS A 619 -0.70 -20.79 8.87
C LYS A 619 -1.49 -21.81 9.70
N ILE A 620 -1.19 -21.94 10.99
CA ILE A 620 -1.92 -22.82 11.91
C ILE A 620 -3.16 -22.09 12.43
N ILE A 621 -3.03 -20.88 12.96
CA ILE A 621 -4.18 -20.13 13.49
C ILE A 621 -5.18 -19.68 12.42
N ASP A 622 -4.78 -19.64 11.14
CA ASP A 622 -5.67 -19.54 9.98
C ASP A 622 -6.78 -20.62 10.00
N TYR A 623 -6.50 -21.83 10.54
CA TYR A 623 -7.53 -22.86 10.78
C TYR A 623 -8.60 -22.42 11.77
N GLU A 624 -8.25 -21.67 12.83
CA GLU A 624 -9.24 -21.16 13.81
C GLU A 624 -10.26 -20.22 13.15
N GLN A 625 -9.98 -19.69 11.95
CA GLN A 625 -10.80 -18.70 11.25
C GLN A 625 -11.14 -17.49 12.15
N PRO A 626 -10.13 -16.85 12.77
CA PRO A 626 -10.33 -15.77 13.72
C PRO A 626 -10.75 -14.47 13.03
N ILE A 627 -11.48 -13.61 13.75
CA ILE A 627 -11.89 -12.30 13.23
C ILE A 627 -10.72 -11.32 13.37
N VAL A 628 -9.97 -11.14 12.28
CA VAL A 628 -8.97 -10.06 12.15
C VAL A 628 -9.70 -8.72 12.09
N TYR A 629 -9.41 -7.80 13.02
CA TYR A 629 -10.11 -6.51 13.14
C TYR A 629 -9.21 -5.30 12.92
N PHE A 630 -7.89 -5.49 12.93
CA PHE A 630 -6.91 -4.47 12.58
C PHE A 630 -5.69 -5.13 11.94
N THR A 631 -5.19 -4.50 10.88
CA THR A 631 -3.93 -4.88 10.25
C THR A 631 -3.12 -3.64 9.91
N GLN A 632 -1.80 -3.80 9.98
CA GLN A 632 -0.84 -2.83 9.46
C GLN A 632 0.22 -3.56 8.65
N ARG A 633 0.43 -3.11 7.41
CA ARG A 633 1.57 -3.48 6.58
C ARG A 633 2.65 -2.42 6.77
N SER A 634 3.88 -2.83 7.04
CA SER A 634 4.99 -1.90 7.28
C SER A 634 5.20 -0.89 6.15
N ALA A 635 5.47 0.37 6.49
CA ALA A 635 6.01 1.37 5.56
C ALA A 635 7.46 1.04 5.14
N ALA A 636 8.23 0.32 5.96
CA ALA A 636 9.60 -0.05 5.66
C ALA A 636 9.66 -1.26 4.70
N ALA A 637 10.18 -1.03 3.49
CA ALA A 637 10.26 -2.05 2.42
C ALA A 637 11.02 -3.35 2.78
N ALA A 638 11.84 -3.34 3.82
CA ALA A 638 12.55 -4.55 4.30
C ALA A 638 11.68 -5.45 5.21
N ALA A 639 10.72 -4.87 5.92
CA ALA A 639 9.82 -5.56 6.84
C ALA A 639 8.55 -6.08 6.15
N GLN A 640 8.16 -5.47 5.03
CA GLN A 640 6.99 -5.84 4.22
C GLN A 640 6.89 -7.35 3.84
N PRO A 641 7.99 -8.08 3.54
CA PRO A 641 7.93 -9.52 3.19
C PRO A 641 7.36 -10.45 4.27
N PHE A 642 7.31 -10.04 5.54
CA PHE A 642 6.56 -10.79 6.56
C PHE A 642 5.06 -10.69 6.29
N TYR A 643 4.54 -9.47 6.20
CA TYR A 643 3.11 -9.22 5.98
C TYR A 643 2.64 -9.74 4.61
N ASP A 644 3.44 -9.56 3.56
CA ASP A 644 3.13 -10.00 2.19
C ASP A 644 3.27 -11.51 1.98
N SER A 645 3.69 -12.26 3.00
CA SER A 645 3.81 -13.72 2.92
C SER A 645 2.45 -14.41 2.70
N THR A 646 2.47 -15.55 2.01
CA THR A 646 1.25 -16.31 1.69
C THR A 646 0.50 -16.73 2.96
N GLU A 647 1.22 -17.02 4.04
CA GLU A 647 0.68 -17.40 5.33
C GLU A 647 -0.05 -16.24 6.03
N ILE A 648 0.57 -15.06 6.11
CA ILE A 648 -0.06 -13.87 6.72
C ILE A 648 -1.21 -13.35 5.84
N GLN A 649 -1.05 -13.32 4.51
CA GLN A 649 -2.13 -12.91 3.61
C GLN A 649 -3.31 -13.87 3.62
N LYS A 650 -3.13 -15.16 3.92
CA LYS A 650 -4.26 -16.09 4.13
C LYS A 650 -5.01 -15.79 5.41
N LEU A 651 -4.30 -15.62 6.53
CA LEU A 651 -4.88 -15.24 7.82
C LEU A 651 -5.64 -13.91 7.76
N VAL A 652 -5.10 -12.92 7.04
CA VAL A 652 -5.69 -11.57 6.93
C VAL A 652 -6.92 -11.52 6.01
N ASN A 653 -6.90 -12.21 4.87
CA ASN A 653 -7.95 -12.13 3.85
C ASN A 653 -8.89 -13.36 3.82
N GLY A 654 -8.81 -14.23 4.83
CA GLY A 654 -9.29 -15.60 4.75
C GLY A 654 -10.68 -15.86 5.33
N LEU A 655 -11.56 -16.40 4.49
CA LEU A 655 -12.55 -17.39 4.92
C LEU A 655 -12.36 -18.67 4.08
N HIS A 656 -11.79 -19.70 4.69
CA HIS A 656 -11.27 -20.89 4.04
C HIS A 656 -11.95 -22.16 4.60
N LYS A 657 -11.98 -23.23 3.80
CA LYS A 657 -12.45 -24.56 4.24
C LYS A 657 -11.28 -25.54 4.23
N TYR A 658 -10.89 -26.03 5.41
CA TYR A 658 -9.78 -26.96 5.57
C TYR A 658 -10.24 -28.42 5.53
N GLN A 659 -9.41 -29.26 4.91
CA GLN A 659 -9.42 -30.71 5.02
C GLN A 659 -7.95 -31.16 5.10
N PRO A 660 -7.49 -31.80 6.20
CA PRO A 660 -8.22 -32.12 7.43
C PRO A 660 -8.71 -30.86 8.17
N THR A 661 -9.64 -31.04 9.11
CA THR A 661 -10.26 -29.93 9.88
C THR A 661 -9.44 -29.45 11.08
N ALA A 662 -8.19 -29.88 11.23
CA ALA A 662 -7.28 -29.42 12.27
C ALA A 662 -5.81 -29.53 11.84
N SER A 663 -4.95 -28.76 12.51
CA SER A 663 -3.50 -28.69 12.28
C SER A 663 -2.74 -28.54 13.60
N ALA A 664 -1.44 -28.84 13.58
CA ALA A 664 -0.54 -28.72 14.71
C ALA A 664 0.87 -28.29 14.26
N SER A 665 1.63 -27.64 15.13
CA SER A 665 3.02 -27.26 14.83
C SER A 665 3.95 -28.48 14.80
N GLY A 666 4.81 -28.52 13.78
CA GLY A 666 5.95 -29.44 13.74
C GLY A 666 6.99 -29.09 14.81
N ASP A 667 7.84 -30.05 15.16
CA ASP A 667 8.75 -29.97 16.32
C ASP A 667 9.88 -28.94 16.16
N GLY A 668 10.10 -28.43 14.94
CA GLY A 668 11.01 -27.33 14.66
C GLY A 668 10.47 -25.93 14.99
N VAL A 669 9.20 -25.80 15.42
CA VAL A 669 8.67 -24.51 15.92
C VAL A 669 9.07 -24.35 17.38
N ALA A 670 9.98 -23.42 17.62
CA ALA A 670 10.47 -23.02 18.93
C ALA A 670 10.38 -21.50 19.10
N THR A 671 10.41 -21.04 20.35
CA THR A 671 10.64 -19.63 20.69
C THR A 671 12.10 -19.21 20.42
N LEU A 672 12.46 -17.96 20.69
CA LEU A 672 13.64 -17.33 20.11
C LEU A 672 14.94 -17.50 20.90
N THR A 673 14.98 -17.21 22.20
CA THR A 673 16.24 -17.12 22.97
C THR A 673 16.02 -17.17 24.49
N PRO A 674 16.44 -18.24 25.19
CA PRO A 674 16.88 -19.52 24.65
C PRO A 674 15.70 -20.27 24.00
N PRO A 675 15.88 -20.97 22.86
CA PRO A 675 14.76 -21.63 22.17
C PRO A 675 14.02 -22.65 23.03
N GLY A 676 12.79 -22.31 23.43
CA GLY A 676 11.86 -23.17 24.15
C GLY A 676 10.95 -23.94 23.18
N THR A 677 10.68 -25.21 23.50
CA THR A 677 9.75 -26.04 22.72
C THR A 677 8.32 -25.53 22.88
N VAL A 678 7.61 -25.31 21.77
CA VAL A 678 6.18 -24.96 21.76
C VAL A 678 5.37 -25.94 20.93
N LYS A 679 4.12 -26.15 21.32
CA LYS A 679 3.13 -26.91 20.55
C LYS A 679 1.87 -26.10 20.37
N ILE A 680 1.52 -25.82 19.13
CA ILE A 680 0.40 -24.96 18.77
C ILE A 680 -0.56 -25.79 17.94
N PHE A 681 -1.81 -25.85 18.37
CA PHE A 681 -2.89 -26.59 17.75
C PHE A 681 -3.96 -25.62 17.27
N ALA A 682 -4.58 -25.93 16.14
CA ALA A 682 -5.79 -25.25 15.72
C ALA A 682 -6.77 -26.19 15.02
N SER A 683 -8.07 -25.94 15.18
CA SER A 683 -9.15 -26.63 14.47
C SER A 683 -10.12 -25.66 13.83
N ALA A 684 -10.68 -26.07 12.69
CA ALA A 684 -11.62 -25.29 11.90
C ALA A 684 -13.06 -25.40 12.44
N PRO A 685 -13.88 -24.34 12.26
CA PRO A 685 -15.31 -24.41 12.54
C PRO A 685 -15.98 -25.57 11.80
N VAL A 686 -16.84 -26.31 12.50
CA VAL A 686 -17.48 -27.53 12.00
C VAL A 686 -18.98 -27.52 12.30
N ALA A 687 -19.78 -28.10 11.41
CA ALA A 687 -21.24 -28.16 11.55
C ALA A 687 -21.73 -29.09 12.68
N TYR A 688 -20.81 -29.79 13.35
CA TYR A 688 -21.05 -30.71 14.47
C TYR A 688 -20.09 -30.37 15.62
N SER A 689 -20.48 -30.69 16.85
CA SER A 689 -19.62 -30.47 18.02
C SER A 689 -18.37 -31.36 17.99
N SER A 690 -17.18 -30.77 17.91
CA SER A 690 -15.89 -31.45 17.93
C SER A 690 -15.01 -30.91 19.06
N ASP A 691 -14.67 -31.76 20.03
CA ASP A 691 -13.76 -31.40 21.11
C ASP A 691 -12.30 -31.50 20.64
N VAL A 692 -11.63 -30.36 20.49
CA VAL A 692 -10.24 -30.28 20.02
C VAL A 692 -9.28 -31.09 20.90
N TYR A 693 -9.55 -31.19 22.21
CA TYR A 693 -8.71 -31.94 23.14
C TYR A 693 -8.79 -33.44 22.89
N LEU A 694 -10.01 -33.98 22.90
CA LEU A 694 -10.27 -35.41 22.70
C LEU A 694 -9.96 -35.86 21.27
N ASN A 695 -10.25 -35.02 20.26
CA ASN A 695 -10.10 -35.42 18.87
C ASN A 695 -8.67 -35.28 18.34
N TYR A 696 -7.88 -34.33 18.84
CA TYR A 696 -6.54 -34.04 18.32
C TYR A 696 -5.45 -33.96 19.40
N ILE A 697 -5.59 -33.08 20.40
CA ILE A 697 -4.46 -32.71 21.28
C ILE A 697 -3.92 -33.92 22.06
N VAL A 698 -4.78 -34.71 22.71
CA VAL A 698 -4.29 -35.89 23.47
C VAL A 698 -3.61 -36.93 22.59
N LYS A 699 -3.99 -37.03 21.31
CA LYS A 699 -3.46 -38.00 20.35
C LYS A 699 -2.15 -37.55 19.72
N ILE A 700 -1.93 -36.24 19.58
CA ILE A 700 -0.69 -35.68 19.00
C ILE A 700 0.37 -35.46 20.08
N LEU A 701 -0.03 -35.17 21.33
CA LEU A 701 0.89 -35.12 22.47
C LEU A 701 1.13 -36.48 23.14
N GLU A 702 0.35 -37.50 22.79
CA GLU A 702 0.28 -38.82 23.44
C GLU A 702 0.12 -38.76 24.98
N LYS A 703 -0.52 -37.68 25.47
CA LYS A 703 -0.66 -37.36 26.90
C LYS A 703 -2.12 -37.18 27.29
N SER A 704 -2.49 -37.69 28.46
CA SER A 704 -3.77 -37.35 29.10
C SER A 704 -3.74 -35.89 29.57
N MET A 705 -4.84 -35.14 29.38
CA MET A 705 -4.91 -33.69 29.64
C MET A 705 -5.96 -33.36 30.71
N GLN A 706 -5.67 -32.34 31.52
CA GLN A 706 -6.61 -31.69 32.44
C GLN A 706 -6.88 -30.27 31.92
N VAL A 707 -8.15 -29.94 31.68
CA VAL A 707 -8.55 -28.76 30.91
C VAL A 707 -9.45 -27.85 31.76
N TYR A 708 -9.01 -26.61 31.98
CA TYR A 708 -9.80 -25.59 32.66
C TYR A 708 -10.85 -25.00 31.71
N THR A 709 -12.11 -25.11 32.12
CA THR A 709 -13.24 -24.40 31.52
C THR A 709 -14.20 -24.06 32.66
N PRO A 710 -14.26 -22.80 33.11
CA PRO A 710 -15.13 -22.40 34.21
C PRO A 710 -16.59 -22.71 33.87
N GLY A 711 -17.23 -23.47 34.75
CA GLY A 711 -18.60 -23.94 34.56
C GLY A 711 -18.96 -25.03 35.56
N THR A 712 -19.79 -25.98 35.12
CA THR A 712 -20.21 -27.15 35.90
C THR A 712 -20.19 -28.39 35.00
N THR A 713 -20.37 -29.58 35.58
CA THR A 713 -20.57 -30.83 34.85
C THR A 713 -21.82 -30.86 33.95
N THR A 714 -22.67 -29.82 34.00
CA THR A 714 -23.84 -29.65 33.12
C THR A 714 -23.63 -28.61 32.01
N THR A 715 -22.67 -27.68 32.14
CA THR A 715 -22.35 -26.68 31.10
C THR A 715 -21.12 -27.05 30.27
N VAL A 716 -20.21 -27.85 30.83
CA VAL A 716 -18.98 -28.33 30.19
C VAL A 716 -19.19 -29.74 29.63
N LEU A 717 -18.58 -30.02 28.47
CA LEU A 717 -18.57 -31.33 27.82
C LEU A 717 -17.99 -32.38 28.76
N ARG A 718 -18.59 -33.57 28.75
CA ARG A 718 -18.20 -34.68 29.63
C ARG A 718 -16.70 -34.99 29.49
N LYS A 719 -16.07 -35.31 30.62
CA LYS A 719 -14.74 -35.93 30.66
C LYS A 719 -14.70 -37.19 29.80
N SER A 720 -13.54 -37.48 29.21
CA SER A 720 -13.29 -38.73 28.49
C SER A 720 -12.35 -39.61 29.29
N CYS A 721 -12.84 -40.79 29.68
CA CYS A 721 -12.13 -41.75 30.52
C CYS A 721 -11.86 -43.09 29.82
N ALA A 722 -12.24 -43.22 28.55
CA ALA A 722 -12.12 -44.44 27.77
C ALA A 722 -10.76 -44.52 27.07
N GLY A 723 -10.07 -45.66 27.21
CA GLY A 723 -8.74 -45.88 26.64
C GLY A 723 -7.60 -45.28 27.49
N PRO A 724 -6.36 -45.29 26.98
CA PRO A 724 -5.18 -44.85 27.72
C PRO A 724 -5.05 -43.32 27.84
N LEU A 725 -5.68 -42.57 26.94
CA LEU A 725 -5.58 -41.11 26.85
C LEU A 725 -6.88 -40.46 27.36
N LYS A 726 -6.80 -39.82 28.52
CA LYS A 726 -7.95 -39.24 29.24
C LYS A 726 -8.02 -37.71 29.05
N VAL A 727 -9.23 -37.16 29.07
CA VAL A 727 -9.50 -35.71 29.11
C VAL A 727 -10.37 -35.42 30.32
N GLU A 728 -9.81 -34.70 31.30
CA GLU A 728 -10.49 -34.35 32.55
C GLU A 728 -10.82 -32.86 32.60
N ASN A 729 -11.90 -32.50 33.31
CA ASN A 729 -12.39 -31.13 33.43
C ASN A 729 -11.91 -30.49 34.74
N VAL A 730 -11.40 -29.28 34.67
CA VAL A 730 -11.25 -28.38 35.82
C VAL A 730 -12.30 -27.28 35.67
N LEU A 731 -13.26 -27.24 36.59
CA LEU A 731 -14.52 -26.48 36.46
C LEU A 731 -14.53 -25.13 37.19
N GLY A 732 -13.56 -24.92 38.09
CA GLY A 732 -13.50 -23.76 38.97
C GLY A 732 -14.34 -23.91 40.25
N PRO A 733 -14.28 -22.92 41.18
CA PRO A 733 -13.34 -21.79 41.18
C PRO A 733 -11.88 -22.25 41.28
N ILE A 734 -10.95 -21.36 40.98
CA ILE A 734 -9.50 -21.59 41.06
C ILE A 734 -8.85 -20.51 41.92
N THR A 735 -7.73 -20.83 42.56
CA THR A 735 -6.90 -19.85 43.27
C THR A 735 -5.63 -19.59 42.47
N VAL A 736 -5.49 -18.38 41.92
CA VAL A 736 -4.22 -17.93 41.32
C VAL A 736 -3.40 -17.32 42.44
N LYS A 737 -2.30 -17.98 42.80
CA LYS A 737 -1.45 -17.67 43.96
C LYS A 737 -2.22 -17.65 45.29
N ASP A 738 -2.77 -16.50 45.66
CA ASP A 738 -3.51 -16.20 46.88
C ASP A 738 -4.93 -15.65 46.61
N THR A 739 -5.29 -15.38 45.34
CA THR A 739 -6.60 -14.84 44.95
C THR A 739 -7.50 -15.92 44.36
N GLU A 740 -8.69 -16.14 44.96
CA GLU A 740 -9.74 -16.97 44.35
C GLU A 740 -10.45 -16.22 43.21
N ILE A 741 -10.65 -16.90 42.07
CA ILE A 741 -11.37 -16.38 40.91
C ILE A 741 -12.70 -17.15 40.76
N PRO A 742 -13.86 -16.47 40.92
CA PRO A 742 -15.17 -17.10 40.76
C PRO A 742 -15.47 -17.53 39.32
N ILE A 743 -16.13 -18.69 39.18
CA ILE A 743 -16.53 -19.29 37.88
C ILE A 743 -17.19 -18.27 36.94
N GLY A 744 -18.12 -17.46 37.46
CA GLY A 744 -18.86 -16.46 36.67
C GLY A 744 -18.08 -15.21 36.29
N GLN A 745 -16.79 -15.12 36.63
CA GLN A 745 -15.95 -13.95 36.40
C GLN A 745 -14.68 -14.27 35.59
N ASP A 746 -14.51 -15.49 35.04
CA ASP A 746 -13.27 -15.88 34.34
C ASP A 746 -13.44 -16.20 32.84
N SER A 747 -12.73 -15.46 31.99
CA SER A 747 -12.66 -15.72 30.55
C SER A 747 -11.52 -16.68 30.15
N ALA A 748 -10.56 -16.95 31.03
CA ALA A 748 -9.41 -17.79 30.75
C ALA A 748 -9.81 -19.25 30.46
N ARG A 749 -9.11 -19.89 29.51
CA ARG A 749 -9.21 -21.32 29.22
C ARG A 749 -7.78 -21.84 29.07
N TRP A 750 -7.40 -22.81 29.88
CA TRP A 750 -6.01 -23.31 29.93
C TRP A 750 -5.99 -24.82 30.13
N SER A 751 -4.86 -25.46 29.87
CA SER A 751 -4.70 -26.89 30.11
C SER A 751 -3.27 -27.29 30.45
N VAL A 752 -3.14 -28.39 31.18
CA VAL A 752 -1.87 -29.07 31.48
C VAL A 752 -2.01 -30.58 31.24
N PRO A 753 -0.94 -31.32 30.93
CA PRO A 753 -0.98 -32.77 31.00
C PRO A 753 -1.27 -33.25 32.43
N LYS A 754 -1.83 -34.45 32.59
CA LYS A 754 -2.19 -35.03 33.90
C LYS A 754 -0.99 -35.56 34.68
N SER A 755 -0.13 -36.34 34.03
CA SER A 755 1.05 -36.98 34.64
C SER A 755 2.30 -36.15 34.42
N ASP A 756 2.56 -35.77 33.18
CA ASP A 756 3.88 -35.30 32.74
C ASP A 756 3.96 -33.78 32.89
N ILE A 757 4.87 -33.29 33.74
CA ILE A 757 4.96 -31.86 34.10
C ILE A 757 5.81 -31.15 33.04
N ASP A 758 5.28 -31.09 31.83
CA ASP A 758 6.03 -30.69 30.64
C ASP A 758 5.53 -29.35 30.07
N PHE A 759 4.22 -29.26 29.80
CA PHE A 759 3.59 -28.14 29.10
C PHE A 759 2.54 -27.43 29.95
N VAL A 760 2.45 -26.12 29.79
CA VAL A 760 1.26 -25.32 30.09
C VAL A 760 0.72 -24.73 28.79
N CYS A 761 -0.60 -24.75 28.61
CA CYS A 761 -1.25 -24.22 27.41
C CYS A 761 -2.30 -23.15 27.73
N LEU A 762 -2.30 -22.04 26.98
CA LEU A 762 -3.44 -21.12 26.89
C LEU A 762 -4.31 -21.49 25.69
N SER A 763 -5.63 -21.32 25.81
CA SER A 763 -6.61 -21.61 24.78
C SER A 763 -7.56 -20.46 24.58
N ASN A 764 -7.98 -20.22 23.34
CA ASN A 764 -9.03 -19.24 23.04
C ASN A 764 -10.45 -19.81 23.20
N THR A 765 -10.58 -21.14 23.22
CA THR A 765 -11.86 -21.86 23.38
C THR A 765 -11.86 -22.74 24.62
N GLY A 766 -13.03 -22.99 25.21
CA GLY A 766 -13.22 -23.93 26.30
C GLY A 766 -13.71 -25.31 25.83
N ARG A 767 -14.16 -26.13 26.78
CA ARG A 767 -14.87 -27.39 26.50
C ARG A 767 -16.39 -27.28 26.67
N THR A 768 -17.06 -26.18 26.29
CA THR A 768 -18.54 -26.15 26.27
C THR A 768 -19.12 -26.66 24.95
N ALA A 769 -20.42 -26.97 24.93
CA ALA A 769 -21.14 -27.41 23.73
C ALA A 769 -21.36 -26.28 22.67
N ASN A 770 -20.97 -25.04 22.98
CA ASN A 770 -20.91 -23.96 21.99
C ASN A 770 -19.47 -23.78 21.47
N ASP A 771 -18.48 -23.76 22.38
CA ASP A 771 -17.05 -23.72 22.04
C ASP A 771 -16.68 -24.72 20.95
N ALA A 772 -17.11 -25.97 21.11
CA ALA A 772 -16.81 -27.09 20.21
C ALA A 772 -17.50 -27.05 18.83
N LYS A 773 -18.30 -26.02 18.50
CA LYS A 773 -18.83 -25.78 17.14
C LYS A 773 -17.92 -24.87 16.31
N TYR A 774 -17.13 -24.04 17.00
CA TYR A 774 -16.34 -22.98 16.39
C TYR A 774 -14.91 -23.45 16.13
N GLY A 775 -14.13 -22.57 15.49
CA GLY A 775 -12.69 -22.76 15.41
C GLY A 775 -12.06 -22.65 16.80
N ALA A 776 -10.86 -23.18 16.93
CA ALA A 776 -10.11 -23.14 18.18
C ALA A 776 -8.62 -23.00 17.91
N SER A 777 -7.91 -22.26 18.76
CA SER A 777 -6.46 -22.37 18.93
C SER A 777 -6.08 -22.68 20.38
N VAL A 778 -5.03 -23.49 20.53
CA VAL A 778 -4.40 -23.86 21.79
C VAL A 778 -2.89 -23.70 21.63
N ALA A 779 -2.28 -22.90 22.49
CA ALA A 779 -0.88 -22.54 22.46
C ALA A 779 -0.17 -23.05 23.72
N CYS A 780 0.67 -24.08 23.56
CA CYS A 780 1.42 -24.72 24.64
C CYS A 780 2.90 -24.32 24.62
N VAL A 781 3.46 -24.01 25.79
CA VAL A 781 4.89 -23.80 26.00
C VAL A 781 5.45 -24.82 27.00
N LEU A 782 6.64 -25.33 26.72
CA LEU A 782 7.32 -26.29 27.58
C LEU A 782 7.92 -25.56 28.81
N SER A 783 7.30 -25.72 29.96
CA SER A 783 7.84 -25.31 31.27
C SER A 783 7.24 -26.18 32.37
N LYS A 784 8.13 -26.87 33.07
CA LYS A 784 7.81 -27.74 34.20
C LYS A 784 7.35 -26.93 35.42
N GLU A 785 7.96 -25.77 35.61
CA GLU A 785 7.74 -24.86 36.72
C GLU A 785 6.33 -24.28 36.60
N ALA A 786 5.99 -23.72 35.43
CA ALA A 786 4.64 -23.23 35.16
C ALA A 786 3.60 -24.36 35.20
N ALA A 787 3.85 -25.51 34.57
CA ALA A 787 2.91 -26.65 34.62
C ALA A 787 2.67 -27.15 36.06
N ALA A 788 3.67 -27.12 36.94
CA ALA A 788 3.51 -27.43 38.36
C ALA A 788 2.65 -26.38 39.08
N LEU A 789 2.86 -25.08 38.82
CA LEU A 789 2.03 -24.01 39.39
C LEU A 789 0.58 -24.09 38.94
N PHE A 790 0.32 -24.40 37.67
CA PHE A 790 -1.03 -24.62 37.17
C PHE A 790 -1.69 -25.86 37.77
N ARG A 791 -0.95 -26.95 38.03
CA ARG A 791 -1.49 -28.09 38.79
C ARG A 791 -1.82 -27.78 40.25
N LYS A 792 -1.12 -26.84 40.92
CA LYS A 792 -1.49 -26.40 42.28
C LYS A 792 -2.89 -25.76 42.33
N MET A 793 -3.38 -25.21 41.21
CA MET A 793 -4.73 -24.63 41.10
C MET A 793 -5.83 -25.68 40.93
N ILE A 794 -5.46 -26.95 40.72
CA ILE A 794 -6.37 -28.08 40.54
C ILE A 794 -6.56 -28.76 41.91
N THR A 795 -7.80 -28.84 42.38
CA THR A 795 -8.17 -29.38 43.69
C THR A 795 -9.20 -30.51 43.55
N PRO A 796 -9.36 -31.38 44.57
CA PRO A 796 -10.42 -32.39 44.56
C PRO A 796 -11.84 -31.83 44.47
N THR A 797 -12.04 -30.53 44.72
CA THR A 797 -13.35 -29.85 44.65
C THR A 797 -13.63 -29.21 43.29
N ASN A 798 -12.61 -28.85 42.51
CA ASN A 798 -12.78 -28.25 41.17
C ASN A 798 -12.46 -29.20 40.00
N LEU A 799 -11.91 -30.40 40.27
CA LEU A 799 -11.56 -31.41 39.28
C LEU A 799 -12.65 -32.50 39.10
N ASP A 800 -13.31 -32.50 37.94
CA ASP A 800 -14.15 -33.61 37.47
C ASP A 800 -13.24 -34.69 36.84
N ALA A 801 -12.59 -35.47 37.71
CA ALA A 801 -11.60 -36.49 37.38
C ALA A 801 -12.22 -37.78 36.80
N CYS A 802 -11.43 -38.52 36.03
CA CYS A 802 -11.72 -39.90 35.69
C CYS A 802 -11.33 -40.83 36.84
N THR A 803 -12.34 -41.43 37.45
CA THR A 803 -12.25 -42.64 38.29
C THR A 803 -11.55 -43.78 37.53
#